data_AF-A0A9P0LQ03-F1
#
_entry.id   AF-A0A9P0LQ03-F1
#
_cell.length_a   1.000
_cell.length_b   1.000
_cell.length_c   1.000
_cell.angle_alpha   90.00
_cell.angle_beta   90.00
_cell.angle_gamma   90.00
#
_symmetry.space_group_name_H-M   'P 1'
#
loop_
_entity.id
_entity.type
_entity.pdbx_description
1 polymer ?
#
loop_
_entity_poly.entity_id
_entity_poly.type
_entity_poly.pdbx_seq_one_letter_code
_entity_poly.pdbx_strand_id
1 'polypeptide(L)'
;MVTSGAVAFGKQKLTQELLMSLSMRETLSPTDHTREEAPTLVEPRAAAAVGQSGLMSLYDAMFSQYGVKIAQVLVTKADFYNEETRRNLISTLSELISLNIVPIINTNDAVSPPPQIDEPIGGKGGKKGISLKDNDSLAAMLAAEVQSDLLILMSDVDGIYNKPPWEQGAKFLHTFTSDQRNTIEYGKKSKVGTGGMDSKVNAACWALDRGVTVVICNGMLDKAIKTILGGRKVGTFFTESTAGGTPTEVIAENARIGGRILATATPEERASAVHTLADLLISKQAEILDANQKDLQEATRSGLAKPLLSRLSLTPAKLKNLAVGLKQIADSSHRNVGRVLRRTRLADGLELKQITVPIGVLMVIFESRPDSLPQVAALAIASGNGLLLKGGKEAAHSNKALMELVTEALSTIGAKNAISLISTREEIGDLLSMEQHIDLVIPRGSSDLVRNIQEQSKHIPVMGHAEGICHVYVDKDADLQKSLKIVRDSKCDYPAACNAMETLLIHQDLMEGDFFSEVCNMLKKESVKIYSGPRLNEMLTFGPPPAKTMKYEYGALECCIEVVKSMDEAVNHIHTFGSGHTDVICTENRDAAKAFQAKVDSACVFHNASSRFADGFRFGLGAEVGISTARIHARGPVGVEGLLTTKWVLDGIDHAASDFSETGGRQWLHETLPLDQ
;
A
#
# COMPACT_ATOMS: atom_id res chain seq x y z
N MET A 1 -31.52 14.41 7.31
CA MET A 1 -31.72 13.02 6.87
C MET A 1 -33.04 12.90 6.12
N VAL A 2 -33.03 12.45 4.87
CA VAL A 2 -34.26 12.22 4.09
C VAL A 2 -34.68 10.76 4.25
N THR A 3 -35.96 10.52 4.52
CA THR A 3 -36.47 9.18 4.85
C THR A 3 -37.50 8.71 3.83
N SER A 4 -37.71 7.40 3.72
CA SER A 4 -38.75 6.80 2.87
C SER A 4 -39.52 5.73 3.63
N GLY A 5 -40.63 5.26 3.05
CA GLY A 5 -41.39 4.13 3.59
C GLY A 5 -42.63 4.48 4.41
N ALA A 6 -42.99 5.75 4.57
CA ALA A 6 -44.18 6.18 5.34
C ALA A 6 -45.47 5.52 4.81
N VAL A 7 -45.70 5.55 3.50
CA VAL A 7 -46.89 4.92 2.88
C VAL A 7 -46.91 3.40 3.08
N ALA A 8 -45.76 2.73 2.95
CA ALA A 8 -45.68 1.26 3.08
C ALA A 8 -45.93 0.82 4.54
N PHE A 9 -45.28 1.49 5.48
CA PHE A 9 -45.46 1.24 6.91
C PHE A 9 -46.90 1.53 7.36
N GLY A 10 -47.48 2.63 6.88
CA GLY A 10 -48.86 2.99 7.18
C GLY A 10 -49.88 2.05 6.57
N LYS A 11 -49.65 1.55 5.34
CA LYS A 11 -50.51 0.49 4.75
C LYS A 11 -50.51 -0.75 5.62
N GLN A 12 -49.34 -1.23 6.05
CA GLN A 12 -49.25 -2.41 6.92
C GLN A 12 -50.03 -2.21 8.24
N LYS A 13 -49.84 -1.05 8.88
CA LYS A 13 -50.53 -0.72 10.14
C LYS A 13 -52.04 -0.57 9.98
N LEU A 14 -52.48 0.11 8.92
CA LEU A 14 -53.90 0.27 8.61
C LEU A 14 -54.56 -1.05 8.22
N THR A 15 -53.90 -1.89 7.44
CA THR A 15 -54.40 -3.24 7.11
C THR A 15 -54.51 -4.10 8.38
N GLN A 16 -53.54 -4.02 9.29
CA GLN A 16 -53.61 -4.72 10.57
C GLN A 16 -54.78 -4.24 11.43
N GLU A 17 -55.00 -2.93 11.56
CA GLU A 17 -56.15 -2.35 12.27
C GLU A 17 -57.49 -2.71 11.60
N LEU A 18 -57.55 -2.70 10.27
CA LEU A 18 -58.73 -3.14 9.53
C LEU A 18 -59.04 -4.60 9.87
N LEU A 19 -58.03 -5.48 9.80
CA LEU A 19 -58.17 -6.90 10.12
C LEU A 19 -58.62 -7.14 11.57
N MET A 20 -58.12 -6.36 12.52
CA MET A 20 -58.50 -6.45 13.94
C MET A 20 -59.92 -5.92 14.22
N SER A 21 -60.40 -4.96 13.42
CA SER A 21 -61.74 -4.37 13.59
C SER A 21 -62.87 -5.09 12.82
N LEU A 22 -62.53 -6.07 11.97
CA LEU A 22 -63.50 -6.84 11.16
C LEU A 22 -64.57 -7.56 12.01
N SER A 23 -64.18 -8.17 13.15
CA SER A 23 -65.16 -8.92 13.96
C SER A 23 -66.21 -7.99 14.61
N MET A 24 -65.83 -6.78 15.01
CA MET A 24 -66.76 -5.79 15.57
C MET A 24 -67.65 -5.15 14.49
N ARG A 25 -67.12 -4.91 13.29
CA ARG A 25 -67.89 -4.34 12.16
C ARG A 25 -68.92 -5.30 11.59
N GLU A 26 -68.58 -6.59 11.45
CA GLU A 26 -69.53 -7.63 11.02
C GLU A 26 -70.70 -7.79 12.01
N THR A 27 -70.48 -7.48 13.29
CA THR A 27 -71.53 -7.54 14.34
C THR A 27 -72.46 -6.32 14.31
N LEU A 28 -72.00 -5.17 13.79
CA LEU A 28 -72.75 -3.90 13.80
C LEU A 28 -73.46 -3.60 12.46
N SER A 29 -73.03 -4.19 11.34
CA SER A 29 -73.63 -3.97 10.02
C SER A 29 -73.58 -5.26 9.16
N PRO A 30 -74.68 -6.04 9.07
CA PRO A 30 -74.70 -7.31 8.36
C PRO A 30 -74.62 -7.20 6.82
N THR A 31 -74.69 -6.00 6.26
CA THR A 31 -74.70 -5.73 4.80
C THR A 31 -73.37 -5.16 4.28
N ASP A 32 -72.33 -5.11 5.10
CA ASP A 32 -71.07 -4.45 4.76
C ASP A 32 -70.10 -5.43 4.05
N HIS A 33 -70.05 -5.39 2.71
CA HIS A 33 -69.20 -6.25 1.88
C HIS A 33 -67.70 -5.83 1.84
N THR A 34 -67.17 -5.26 2.92
CA THR A 34 -65.78 -4.76 2.99
C THR A 34 -64.71 -5.87 3.04
N ARG A 35 -65.12 -7.14 3.10
CA ARG A 35 -64.25 -8.31 3.23
C ARG A 35 -63.49 -8.67 1.93
N GLU A 36 -64.05 -8.36 0.76
CA GLU A 36 -63.41 -8.63 -0.54
C GLU A 36 -62.56 -7.44 -1.07
N GLU A 37 -62.74 -6.23 -0.53
CA GLU A 37 -62.07 -5.00 -0.99
C GLU A 37 -61.00 -4.44 -0.01
N ALA A 38 -60.70 -5.14 1.09
CA ALA A 38 -59.79 -4.67 2.14
C ALA A 38 -58.39 -4.19 1.69
N PRO A 39 -57.72 -4.76 0.66
CA PRO A 39 -56.43 -4.25 0.18
C PRO A 39 -56.57 -3.01 -0.72
N THR A 40 -57.74 -2.80 -1.33
CA THR A 40 -58.03 -1.73 -2.31
C THR A 40 -58.62 -0.46 -1.67
N LEU A 41 -59.08 -0.53 -0.42
CA LEU A 41 -59.74 0.59 0.29
C LEU A 41 -58.78 1.56 1.01
N VAL A 42 -57.50 1.22 1.19
CA VAL A 42 -56.58 2.10 1.95
C VAL A 42 -56.02 3.19 1.03
N GLU A 43 -56.61 4.39 1.16
CA GLU A 43 -56.13 5.57 0.45
C GLU A 43 -54.65 5.84 0.80
N PRO A 44 -53.76 5.99 -0.20
CA PRO A 44 -52.32 6.21 0.01
C PRO A 44 -51.98 7.40 0.92
N ARG A 45 -52.84 8.43 0.92
CA ARG A 45 -52.69 9.62 1.77
C ARG A 45 -52.92 9.34 3.25
N ALA A 46 -53.97 8.57 3.55
CA ALA A 46 -54.25 8.11 4.91
C ALA A 46 -53.12 7.20 5.42
N ALA A 47 -52.63 6.31 4.54
CA ALA A 47 -51.45 5.49 4.85
C ALA A 47 -50.20 6.34 5.10
N ALA A 48 -49.92 7.36 4.30
CA ALA A 48 -48.79 8.27 4.54
C ALA A 48 -48.87 8.93 5.93
N ALA A 49 -50.02 9.47 6.30
CA ALA A 49 -50.20 10.18 7.57
C ALA A 49 -49.98 9.25 8.78
N VAL A 50 -50.59 8.06 8.77
CA VAL A 50 -50.42 7.06 9.84
C VAL A 50 -48.99 6.54 9.91
N GLY A 51 -48.40 6.27 8.76
CA GLY A 51 -47.04 5.73 8.70
C GLY A 51 -45.97 6.73 9.11
N GLN A 52 -46.16 8.01 8.80
CA GLN A 52 -45.24 9.08 9.18
C GLN A 52 -45.13 9.24 10.71
N SER A 53 -46.25 9.15 11.42
CA SER A 53 -46.24 9.16 12.90
C SER A 53 -45.44 7.98 13.45
N GLY A 54 -45.65 6.77 12.92
CA GLY A 54 -44.93 5.58 13.37
C GLY A 54 -43.42 5.61 13.07
N LEU A 55 -43.03 6.09 11.89
CA LEU A 55 -41.63 6.27 11.53
C LEU A 55 -40.94 7.27 12.46
N MET A 56 -41.60 8.38 12.79
CA MET A 56 -41.04 9.37 13.70
C MET A 56 -40.82 8.80 15.11
N SER A 57 -41.77 8.01 15.61
CA SER A 57 -41.60 7.31 16.90
C SER A 57 -40.41 6.33 16.87
N LEU A 58 -40.20 5.63 15.76
CA LEU A 58 -39.05 4.74 15.61
C LEU A 58 -37.73 5.52 15.60
N TYR A 59 -37.65 6.61 14.85
CA TYR A 59 -36.45 7.46 14.84
C TYR A 59 -36.18 8.05 16.22
N ASP A 60 -37.21 8.54 16.93
CA ASP A 60 -37.04 9.10 18.27
C ASP A 60 -36.51 8.04 19.25
N ALA A 61 -37.04 6.83 19.20
CA ALA A 61 -36.58 5.71 20.02
C ALA A 61 -35.13 5.29 19.70
N MET A 62 -34.70 5.35 18.44
CA MET A 62 -33.34 4.98 18.03
C MET A 62 -32.31 6.07 18.36
N PHE A 63 -32.61 7.34 18.05
CA PHE A 63 -31.68 8.45 18.27
C PHE A 63 -31.58 8.86 19.75
N SER A 64 -32.64 8.66 20.54
CA SER A 64 -32.62 8.92 21.99
C SER A 64 -31.60 8.06 22.74
N GLN A 65 -31.31 6.84 22.28
CA GLN A 65 -30.27 5.96 22.85
C GLN A 65 -28.87 6.58 22.76
N TYR A 66 -28.66 7.48 21.80
CA TYR A 66 -27.39 8.19 21.57
C TYR A 66 -27.41 9.63 22.08
N GLY A 67 -28.46 10.04 22.81
CA GLY A 67 -28.60 11.41 23.32
C GLY A 67 -28.85 12.47 22.24
N VAL A 68 -29.23 12.06 21.02
CA VAL A 68 -29.45 12.96 19.89
C VAL A 68 -30.93 13.33 19.80
N LYS A 69 -31.23 14.62 19.68
CA LYS A 69 -32.58 15.12 19.44
C LYS A 69 -32.87 15.16 17.95
N ILE A 70 -34.11 14.85 17.58
CA ILE A 70 -34.57 14.88 16.19
C ILE A 70 -35.72 15.89 16.03
N ALA A 71 -35.89 16.42 14.82
CA ALA A 71 -37.01 17.29 14.46
C ALA A 71 -37.63 16.79 13.15
N GLN A 72 -38.96 16.82 13.07
CA GLN A 72 -39.67 16.46 11.85
C GLN A 72 -39.83 17.69 10.94
N VAL A 73 -39.49 17.54 9.67
CA VAL A 73 -39.72 18.55 8.64
C VAL A 73 -40.45 17.87 7.48
N LEU A 74 -41.67 18.31 7.20
CA LEU A 74 -42.46 17.81 6.08
C LEU A 74 -42.44 18.81 4.95
N VAL A 75 -42.12 18.35 3.75
CA VAL A 75 -41.96 19.19 2.56
C VAL A 75 -42.90 18.76 1.45
N THR A 76 -43.39 19.71 0.68
CA THR A 76 -44.19 19.49 -0.53
C THR A 76 -43.40 19.94 -1.75
N LYS A 77 -43.84 19.54 -2.95
CA LYS A 77 -43.21 19.99 -4.20
C LYS A 77 -43.18 21.52 -4.30
N ALA A 78 -44.27 22.19 -3.89
CA ALA A 78 -44.42 23.64 -3.97
C ALA A 78 -43.36 24.41 -3.16
N ASP A 79 -42.87 23.84 -2.07
CA ASP A 79 -41.91 24.48 -1.18
C ASP A 79 -40.56 24.77 -1.86
N PHE A 80 -40.23 24.00 -2.91
CA PHE A 80 -39.02 24.17 -3.71
C PHE A 80 -39.18 25.10 -4.92
N TYR A 81 -40.42 25.36 -5.38
CA TYR A 81 -40.67 26.29 -6.51
C TYR A 81 -40.77 27.75 -6.05
N ASN A 82 -41.26 28.00 -4.84
CA ASN A 82 -41.37 29.35 -4.31
C ASN A 82 -40.08 29.73 -3.56
N GLU A 83 -39.45 30.83 -3.98
CA GLU A 83 -38.19 31.31 -3.41
C GLU A 83 -38.28 31.67 -1.93
N GLU A 84 -39.45 32.10 -1.46
CA GLU A 84 -39.66 32.49 -0.06
C GLU A 84 -39.76 31.26 0.84
N THR A 85 -40.58 30.27 0.48
CA THR A 85 -40.72 29.02 1.23
C THR A 85 -39.42 28.22 1.24
N ARG A 86 -38.68 28.22 0.12
CA ARG A 86 -37.38 27.56 0.02
C ARG A 86 -36.36 28.20 0.98
N ARG A 87 -36.28 29.54 1.04
CA ARG A 87 -35.38 30.23 1.98
C ARG A 87 -35.74 29.93 3.43
N ASN A 88 -37.03 29.91 3.76
CA ASN A 88 -37.49 29.57 5.11
C ASN A 88 -37.13 28.12 5.49
N LEU A 89 -37.30 27.17 4.56
CA LEU A 89 -36.90 25.78 4.76
C LEU A 89 -35.40 25.65 5.06
N ILE A 90 -34.55 26.27 4.24
CA ILE A 90 -33.09 26.22 4.42
C ILE A 90 -32.67 26.88 5.73
N SER A 91 -33.25 28.04 6.07
CA SER A 91 -32.99 28.72 7.34
C SER A 91 -33.34 27.84 8.53
N THR A 92 -34.49 27.17 8.48
CA THR A 92 -34.95 26.26 9.54
C THR A 92 -34.01 25.07 9.69
N LEU A 93 -33.57 24.46 8.57
CA LEU A 93 -32.64 23.33 8.61
C LEU A 93 -31.28 23.73 9.19
N SER A 94 -30.76 24.91 8.81
CA SER A 94 -29.51 25.45 9.34
C SER A 94 -29.58 25.69 10.85
N GLU A 95 -30.69 26.24 11.34
CA GLU A 95 -30.92 26.48 12.76
C GLU A 95 -31.06 25.17 13.56
N LEU A 96 -31.77 24.18 13.03
CA LEU A 96 -31.86 22.86 13.68
C LEU A 96 -30.48 22.20 13.81
N ILE A 97 -29.68 22.25 12.76
CA ILE A 97 -28.32 21.68 12.76
C ILE A 97 -27.42 22.42 13.76
N SER A 98 -27.51 23.76 13.84
CA SER A 98 -26.71 24.55 14.79
C SER A 98 -27.05 24.25 16.26
N LEU A 99 -28.28 23.80 16.52
CA LEU A 99 -28.74 23.34 17.84
C LEU A 99 -28.43 21.85 18.12
N ASN A 100 -27.62 21.18 17.28
CA ASN A 100 -27.34 19.74 17.35
C ASN A 100 -28.62 18.87 17.25
N ILE A 101 -29.64 19.34 16.53
CA ILE A 101 -30.87 18.59 16.28
C ILE A 101 -30.80 18.01 14.86
N VAL A 102 -31.05 16.71 14.71
CA VAL A 102 -31.05 16.06 13.38
C VAL A 102 -32.41 16.23 12.70
N PRO A 103 -32.51 16.96 11.59
CA PRO A 103 -33.77 17.08 10.85
C PRO A 103 -34.08 15.79 10.08
N ILE A 104 -35.24 15.21 10.36
CA ILE A 104 -35.84 14.08 9.64
C ILE A 104 -36.84 14.64 8.63
N ILE A 105 -36.48 14.55 7.35
CA ILE A 105 -37.20 15.17 6.24
C ILE A 105 -37.94 14.09 5.46
N ASN A 106 -39.21 14.32 5.14
CA ASN A 106 -39.99 13.47 4.25
C ASN A 106 -40.98 14.30 3.42
N THR A 107 -41.45 13.75 2.30
CA THR A 107 -42.53 14.36 1.53
C THR A 107 -43.84 14.30 2.31
N ASN A 108 -44.61 15.39 2.29
CA ASN A 108 -45.93 15.44 2.89
C ASN A 108 -46.97 14.83 1.94
N ASP A 109 -46.93 13.50 1.79
CA ASP A 109 -47.82 12.77 0.88
C ASP A 109 -49.29 12.83 1.34
N ALA A 110 -49.57 13.20 2.60
CA ALA A 110 -50.92 13.35 3.13
C ALA A 110 -51.71 14.49 2.47
N VAL A 111 -51.02 15.54 2.02
CA VAL A 111 -51.64 16.75 1.41
C VAL A 111 -51.20 16.97 -0.04
N SER A 112 -50.32 16.13 -0.58
CA SER A 112 -49.82 16.27 -1.94
C SER A 112 -50.88 15.83 -2.99
N PRO A 113 -51.03 16.56 -4.11
CA PRO A 113 -51.94 16.19 -5.20
C PRO A 113 -51.50 14.86 -5.87
N PRO A 114 -52.41 14.13 -6.55
CA PRO A 114 -52.06 12.93 -7.29
C PRO A 114 -50.97 13.23 -8.33
N PRO A 115 -50.13 12.25 -8.71
CA PRO A 115 -49.04 12.48 -9.67
C PRO A 115 -49.62 12.93 -11.01
N GLN A 116 -49.56 14.23 -11.29
CA GLN A 116 -49.71 14.77 -12.63
C GLN A 116 -48.42 14.50 -13.42
N ILE A 117 -48.50 14.52 -14.75
CA ILE A 117 -47.33 14.38 -15.63
C ILE A 117 -46.43 15.60 -15.34
N ASP A 118 -45.34 15.36 -14.61
CA ASP A 118 -44.45 16.41 -14.10
C ASP A 118 -43.68 17.09 -15.25
N GLU A 119 -43.77 18.43 -15.35
CA GLU A 119 -42.77 19.22 -16.05
C GLU A 119 -41.47 19.29 -15.20
N PRO A 120 -40.28 19.12 -15.79
CA PRO A 120 -39.01 19.15 -15.05
C PRO A 120 -38.74 20.52 -14.42
N ILE A 121 -38.23 20.52 -13.17
CA ILE A 121 -37.98 21.75 -12.41
C ILE A 121 -36.71 22.45 -12.89
N GLY A 122 -36.89 23.58 -13.58
CA GLY A 122 -36.00 24.74 -13.58
C GLY A 122 -34.66 24.66 -14.33
N GLY A 123 -34.54 25.50 -15.37
CA GLY A 123 -33.27 25.99 -15.90
C GLY A 123 -33.41 27.00 -17.04
N LYS A 124 -33.70 28.28 -16.76
CA LYS A 124 -33.20 29.36 -17.65
C LYS A 124 -31.66 29.33 -17.51
N GLY A 125 -30.96 28.87 -18.56
CA GLY A 125 -29.50 28.72 -18.55
C GLY A 125 -28.95 27.31 -18.82
N GLY A 126 -29.63 26.48 -19.62
CA GLY A 126 -29.01 25.28 -20.21
C GLY A 126 -28.80 24.05 -19.30
N LYS A 127 -29.21 24.07 -18.03
CA LYS A 127 -29.13 22.91 -17.12
C LYS A 127 -30.47 22.13 -17.07
N LYS A 128 -30.43 20.79 -17.17
CA LYS A 128 -31.60 19.89 -17.14
C LYS A 128 -32.26 19.87 -15.75
N GLY A 129 -33.59 19.94 -15.69
CA GLY A 129 -34.37 19.84 -14.45
C GLY A 129 -34.58 18.39 -13.97
N ILE A 130 -34.82 18.20 -12.66
CA ILE A 130 -35.15 16.91 -12.03
C ILE A 130 -36.65 16.85 -11.72
N SER A 131 -37.28 15.69 -11.85
CA SER A 131 -38.68 15.45 -11.46
C SER A 131 -38.71 14.92 -10.03
N LEU A 132 -39.45 15.59 -9.13
CA LEU A 132 -39.66 15.20 -7.73
C LEU A 132 -40.61 13.98 -7.63
N LYS A 133 -40.18 12.83 -8.14
CA LYS A 133 -41.00 11.61 -8.17
C LYS A 133 -40.73 10.69 -6.97
N ASP A 134 -39.54 10.76 -6.37
CA ASP A 134 -39.08 9.91 -5.30
C ASP A 134 -38.18 10.64 -4.28
N ASN A 135 -37.96 9.98 -3.14
CA ASN A 135 -37.20 10.56 -2.03
C ASN A 135 -35.69 10.66 -2.34
N ASP A 136 -35.20 9.88 -3.32
CA ASP A 136 -33.85 9.99 -3.85
C ASP A 136 -33.66 11.35 -4.56
N SER A 137 -34.62 11.77 -5.40
CA SER A 137 -34.62 13.09 -6.04
C SER A 137 -34.78 14.23 -5.02
N LEU A 138 -35.60 14.04 -3.99
CA LEU A 138 -35.72 15.01 -2.89
C LEU A 138 -34.39 15.19 -2.16
N ALA A 139 -33.69 14.09 -1.84
CA ALA A 139 -32.40 14.14 -1.17
C ALA A 139 -31.34 14.85 -2.02
N ALA A 140 -31.30 14.58 -3.32
CA ALA A 140 -30.41 15.28 -4.26
C ALA A 140 -30.70 16.79 -4.32
N MET A 141 -31.97 17.18 -4.44
CA MET A 141 -32.37 18.59 -4.45
C MET A 141 -31.99 19.31 -3.15
N LEU A 142 -32.30 18.70 -2.01
CA LEU A 142 -32.00 19.28 -0.71
C LEU A 142 -30.49 19.42 -0.49
N ALA A 143 -29.71 18.41 -0.90
CA ALA A 143 -28.26 18.44 -0.78
C ALA A 143 -27.64 19.58 -1.62
N ALA A 144 -28.16 19.81 -2.84
CA ALA A 144 -27.70 20.89 -3.70
C ALA A 144 -28.08 22.29 -3.16
N GLU A 145 -29.30 22.44 -2.63
CA GLU A 145 -29.78 23.72 -2.08
C GLU A 145 -29.11 24.09 -0.75
N VAL A 146 -28.79 23.09 0.09
CA VAL A 146 -28.06 23.28 1.36
C VAL A 146 -26.53 23.33 1.13
N GLN A 147 -26.05 23.11 -0.10
CA GLN A 147 -24.62 23.01 -0.45
C GLN A 147 -23.87 21.99 0.42
N SER A 148 -24.43 20.78 0.53
CA SER A 148 -23.80 19.70 1.30
C SER A 148 -22.50 19.23 0.65
N ASP A 149 -21.47 18.95 1.46
CA ASP A 149 -20.19 18.40 0.97
C ASP A 149 -20.35 16.99 0.39
N LEU A 150 -21.23 16.18 1.00
CA LEU A 150 -21.43 14.78 0.67
C LEU A 150 -22.90 14.36 0.83
N LEU A 151 -23.43 13.69 -0.20
CA LEU A 151 -24.72 13.00 -0.20
C LEU A 151 -24.49 11.48 -0.21
N ILE A 152 -25.03 10.79 0.79
CA ILE A 152 -24.98 9.32 0.86
C ILE A 152 -26.39 8.76 0.57
N LEU A 153 -26.52 8.01 -0.52
CA LEU A 153 -27.74 7.30 -0.89
C LEU A 153 -27.60 5.83 -0.47
N MET A 154 -28.41 5.41 0.50
CA MET A 154 -28.42 4.03 0.99
C MET A 154 -29.38 3.17 0.16
N SER A 155 -28.89 2.05 -0.36
CA SER A 155 -29.67 1.06 -1.11
C SER A 155 -29.59 -0.33 -0.47
N ASP A 156 -30.34 -1.27 -1.04
CA ASP A 156 -30.30 -2.71 -0.81
C ASP A 156 -29.19 -3.45 -1.58
N VAL A 157 -28.46 -2.74 -2.45
CA VAL A 157 -27.32 -3.26 -3.23
C VAL A 157 -26.02 -2.58 -2.81
N ASP A 158 -24.90 -3.28 -2.98
CA ASP A 158 -23.57 -2.78 -2.61
C ASP A 158 -23.16 -1.51 -3.37
N GLY A 159 -23.71 -1.27 -4.55
CA GLY A 159 -23.36 -0.17 -5.44
C GLY A 159 -23.72 -0.49 -6.89
N ILE A 160 -23.04 0.16 -7.83
CA ILE A 160 -23.25 0.00 -9.27
C ILE A 160 -22.37 -1.13 -9.80
N TYR A 161 -22.94 -2.00 -10.61
CA TYR A 161 -22.23 -3.03 -11.34
C TYR A 161 -22.28 -2.75 -12.85
N ASN A 162 -21.27 -3.17 -13.60
CA ASN A 162 -21.23 -3.02 -15.07
C ASN A 162 -22.24 -3.91 -15.81
N LYS A 163 -22.73 -4.96 -15.14
CA LYS A 163 -23.72 -5.94 -15.58
C LYS A 163 -24.56 -6.35 -14.38
N PRO A 164 -25.73 -6.98 -14.57
CA PRO A 164 -26.52 -7.48 -13.45
C PRO A 164 -25.67 -8.38 -12.52
N PRO A 165 -25.75 -8.23 -11.18
CA PRO A 165 -24.87 -8.92 -10.23
C PRO A 165 -24.91 -10.46 -10.31
N TRP A 166 -25.99 -11.02 -10.87
CA TRP A 166 -26.20 -12.46 -11.02
C TRP A 166 -25.60 -13.04 -12.30
N GLU A 167 -25.02 -12.24 -13.19
CA GLU A 167 -24.35 -12.70 -14.41
C GLU A 167 -22.84 -12.96 -14.20
N GLN A 168 -22.31 -14.01 -14.85
CA GLN A 168 -20.87 -14.26 -14.86
C GLN A 168 -20.10 -13.10 -15.54
N GLY A 169 -19.11 -12.55 -14.83
CA GLY A 169 -18.31 -11.43 -15.30
C GLY A 169 -18.83 -10.04 -14.90
N ALA A 170 -19.84 -9.96 -14.02
CA ALA A 170 -20.23 -8.71 -13.37
C ALA A 170 -19.08 -8.17 -12.50
N LYS A 171 -18.69 -6.91 -12.74
CA LYS A 171 -17.68 -6.17 -12.00
C LYS A 171 -18.34 -5.03 -11.24
N PHE A 172 -18.00 -4.94 -9.96
CA PHE A 172 -18.39 -3.85 -9.10
C PHE A 172 -17.64 -2.56 -9.48
N LEU A 173 -18.35 -1.44 -9.59
CA LEU A 173 -17.78 -0.14 -9.90
C LEU A 173 -17.67 0.67 -8.61
N HIS A 174 -16.45 0.83 -8.10
CA HIS A 174 -16.18 1.70 -6.95
C HIS A 174 -16.27 3.20 -7.29
N THR A 175 -16.10 3.54 -8.57
CA THR A 175 -16.17 4.92 -9.06
C THR A 175 -17.05 4.99 -10.30
N PHE A 176 -17.93 5.97 -10.36
CA PHE A 176 -18.82 6.24 -11.49
C PHE A 176 -18.56 7.65 -12.03
N THR A 177 -18.41 7.76 -13.35
CA THR A 177 -18.25 9.04 -14.05
C THR A 177 -19.44 9.31 -14.98
N SER A 178 -19.71 10.59 -15.23
CA SER A 178 -20.85 11.03 -16.05
C SER A 178 -20.88 10.44 -17.47
N ASP A 179 -19.72 10.05 -18.02
CA ASP A 179 -19.58 9.41 -19.34
C ASP A 179 -20.09 7.95 -19.37
N GLN A 180 -20.06 7.25 -18.22
CA GLN A 180 -20.51 5.86 -18.11
C GLN A 180 -22.04 5.72 -18.12
N ARG A 181 -22.77 6.85 -18.05
CA ARG A 181 -24.23 6.91 -18.02
C ARG A 181 -24.93 6.17 -19.16
N ASN A 182 -24.36 6.20 -20.36
CA ASN A 182 -24.96 5.58 -21.55
C ASN A 182 -24.50 4.13 -21.79
N THR A 183 -23.59 3.61 -20.94
CA THR A 183 -22.91 2.32 -21.17
C THR A 183 -23.47 1.20 -20.28
N ILE A 184 -24.20 1.54 -19.20
CA ILE A 184 -24.65 0.59 -18.18
C ILE A 184 -26.17 0.42 -18.27
N GLU A 185 -26.64 -0.82 -18.35
CA GLU A 185 -28.06 -1.18 -18.28
C GLU A 185 -28.50 -1.39 -16.82
N TYR A 186 -29.55 -0.71 -16.39
CA TYR A 186 -30.08 -0.80 -15.02
C TYR A 186 -31.27 -1.76 -14.93
N GLY A 187 -31.27 -2.62 -13.91
CA GLY A 187 -32.34 -3.60 -13.65
C GLY A 187 -33.69 -3.00 -13.22
N LYS A 188 -34.76 -3.81 -13.30
CA LYS A 188 -36.15 -3.43 -12.98
C LYS A 188 -36.39 -3.23 -11.46
N LYS A 189 -37.42 -2.43 -11.16
CA LYS A 189 -37.87 -1.93 -9.82
C LYS A 189 -38.05 -3.02 -8.76
N SER A 190 -37.79 -2.67 -7.49
CA SER A 190 -38.06 -3.52 -6.33
C SER A 190 -39.56 -3.60 -5.98
N LYS A 191 -39.96 -4.62 -5.20
CA LYS A 191 -41.37 -4.91 -4.82
C LYS A 191 -42.06 -3.80 -3.99
N VAL A 192 -41.29 -2.92 -3.33
CA VAL A 192 -41.80 -1.94 -2.34
C VAL A 192 -41.38 -0.49 -2.61
N GLY A 193 -40.40 -0.25 -3.49
CA GLY A 193 -39.89 1.08 -3.81
C GLY A 193 -40.54 1.70 -5.06
N THR A 194 -40.76 3.01 -5.05
CA THR A 194 -41.28 3.76 -6.21
C THR A 194 -40.21 4.06 -7.28
N GLY A 195 -38.93 4.11 -6.88
CA GLY A 195 -37.76 4.35 -7.73
C GLY A 195 -36.79 3.15 -7.82
N GLY A 196 -36.29 2.85 -9.02
CA GLY A 196 -35.26 1.82 -9.26
C GLY A 196 -33.83 2.37 -9.18
N MET A 197 -32.81 1.56 -9.47
CA MET A 197 -31.41 2.00 -9.52
C MET A 197 -31.17 3.14 -10.51
N ASP A 198 -31.90 3.17 -11.62
CA ASP A 198 -31.88 4.27 -12.58
C ASP A 198 -32.24 5.63 -11.94
N SER A 199 -33.20 5.63 -11.00
CA SER A 199 -33.62 6.84 -10.29
C SER A 199 -32.52 7.37 -9.35
N LYS A 200 -31.85 6.46 -8.63
CA LYS A 200 -30.73 6.78 -7.74
C LYS A 200 -29.54 7.35 -8.51
N VAL A 201 -29.21 6.74 -9.66
CA VAL A 201 -28.13 7.23 -10.53
C VAL A 201 -28.49 8.60 -11.11
N ASN A 202 -29.72 8.80 -11.56
CA ASN A 202 -30.17 10.10 -12.08
C ASN A 202 -30.14 11.20 -11.00
N ALA A 203 -30.56 10.90 -9.77
CA ALA A 203 -30.48 11.81 -8.63
C ALA A 203 -29.03 12.12 -8.25
N ALA A 204 -28.16 11.11 -8.22
CA ALA A 204 -26.74 11.26 -7.93
C ALA A 204 -26.01 12.14 -8.96
N CYS A 205 -26.23 11.89 -10.26
CA CYS A 205 -25.66 12.73 -11.32
C CYS A 205 -26.16 14.18 -11.24
N TRP A 206 -27.44 14.39 -10.93
CA TRP A 206 -27.99 15.75 -10.83
C TRP A 206 -27.39 16.56 -9.68
N ALA A 207 -27.11 15.90 -8.55
CA ALA A 207 -26.43 16.50 -7.40
C ALA A 207 -24.95 16.77 -7.73
N LEU A 208 -24.29 15.85 -8.44
CA LEU A 208 -22.92 16.01 -8.91
C LEU A 208 -22.76 17.23 -9.83
N ASP A 209 -23.66 17.43 -10.81
CA ASP A 209 -23.69 18.59 -11.73
C ASP A 209 -23.83 19.96 -11.01
N ARG A 210 -24.12 19.93 -9.71
CA ARG A 210 -24.30 21.09 -8.82
C ARG A 210 -23.23 21.17 -7.73
N GLY A 211 -22.18 20.36 -7.83
CA GLY A 211 -21.02 20.41 -6.94
C GLY A 211 -21.15 19.61 -5.65
N VAL A 212 -22.15 18.73 -5.52
CA VAL A 212 -22.31 17.85 -4.36
C VAL A 212 -21.68 16.50 -4.65
N THR A 213 -20.78 16.03 -3.78
CA THR A 213 -20.19 14.69 -3.89
C THR A 213 -21.23 13.63 -3.53
N VAL A 214 -21.33 12.54 -4.30
CA VAL A 214 -22.35 11.50 -4.05
C VAL A 214 -21.75 10.11 -3.90
N VAL A 215 -22.25 9.34 -2.93
CA VAL A 215 -21.93 7.92 -2.74
C VAL A 215 -23.22 7.10 -2.68
N ILE A 216 -23.29 6.02 -3.46
CA ILE A 216 -24.33 5.00 -3.34
C ILE A 216 -23.74 3.77 -2.64
N CYS A 217 -24.30 3.36 -1.51
CA CYS A 217 -23.80 2.22 -0.74
C CYS A 217 -24.95 1.34 -0.19
N ASN A 218 -24.62 0.11 0.21
CA ASN A 218 -25.58 -0.76 0.88
C ASN A 218 -25.84 -0.29 2.32
N GLY A 219 -27.11 -0.03 2.65
CA GLY A 219 -27.55 0.44 3.96
C GLY A 219 -27.48 -0.63 5.07
N MET A 220 -27.31 -1.90 4.71
CA MET A 220 -27.19 -3.03 5.65
C MET A 220 -25.74 -3.29 6.08
N LEU A 221 -24.76 -2.62 5.48
CA LEU A 221 -23.35 -2.76 5.84
C LEU A 221 -23.06 -2.10 7.21
N ASP A 222 -22.39 -2.83 8.10
CA ASP A 222 -21.99 -2.28 9.40
C ASP A 222 -21.06 -1.07 9.23
N LYS A 223 -21.34 -0.01 9.99
CA LYS A 223 -20.57 1.25 10.02
C LYS A 223 -20.37 1.91 8.64
N ALA A 224 -21.22 1.66 7.65
CA ALA A 224 -21.08 2.18 6.29
C ALA A 224 -20.75 3.69 6.25
N ILE A 225 -21.51 4.52 6.97
CA ILE A 225 -21.31 5.98 7.02
C ILE A 225 -19.92 6.36 7.57
N LYS A 226 -19.49 5.74 8.66
CA LYS A 226 -18.17 6.03 9.27
C LYS A 226 -17.04 5.63 8.32
N THR A 227 -17.20 4.53 7.61
CA THR A 227 -16.21 4.02 6.67
C THR A 227 -16.07 4.90 5.43
N ILE A 228 -17.18 5.43 4.92
CA ILE A 228 -17.20 6.40 3.81
C ILE A 228 -16.55 7.72 4.21
N LEU A 229 -16.89 8.25 5.40
CA LEU A 229 -16.27 9.47 5.93
C LEU A 229 -14.77 9.31 6.21
N GLY A 230 -14.32 8.08 6.49
CA GLY A 230 -12.91 7.73 6.63
C GLY A 230 -12.15 7.56 5.30
N GLY A 231 -12.76 7.86 4.15
CA GLY A 231 -12.11 7.83 2.84
C GLY A 231 -11.96 6.44 2.20
N ARG A 232 -12.55 5.38 2.78
CA ARG A 232 -12.46 4.03 2.21
C ARG A 232 -13.48 3.82 1.09
N LYS A 233 -13.12 2.99 0.10
CA LYS A 233 -13.92 2.68 -1.11
C LYS A 233 -15.15 1.78 -0.80
N VAL A 234 -16.11 2.25 0.00
CA VAL A 234 -17.39 1.56 0.26
C VAL A 234 -18.49 2.14 -0.62
N GLY A 235 -19.12 1.29 -1.42
CA GLY A 235 -20.10 1.71 -2.41
C GLY A 235 -19.48 2.24 -3.70
N THR A 236 -20.31 2.95 -4.46
CA THR A 236 -19.91 3.64 -5.70
C THR A 236 -19.84 5.14 -5.47
N PHE A 237 -18.64 5.70 -5.65
CA PHE A 237 -18.34 7.13 -5.56
C PHE A 237 -18.55 7.82 -6.91
N PHE A 238 -19.34 8.89 -6.94
CA PHE A 238 -19.60 9.67 -8.15
C PHE A 238 -18.64 10.83 -8.26
N THR A 239 -17.98 10.97 -9.41
CA THR A 239 -17.02 12.05 -9.65
C THR A 239 -17.04 12.54 -11.10
N GLU A 240 -16.86 13.85 -11.28
CA GLU A 240 -16.67 14.48 -12.60
C GLU A 240 -15.27 14.25 -13.15
N SER A 241 -14.31 13.90 -12.29
CA SER A 241 -12.95 13.60 -12.72
C SER A 241 -12.91 12.18 -13.27
N THR A 242 -12.65 12.02 -14.56
CA THR A 242 -12.11 10.77 -15.07
C THR A 242 -10.80 10.52 -14.31
N ALA A 243 -10.83 9.67 -13.28
CA ALA A 243 -9.62 9.10 -12.73
C ALA A 243 -8.98 8.28 -13.85
N GLY A 244 -8.16 8.93 -14.68
CA GLY A 244 -7.46 8.35 -15.82
C GLY A 244 -6.29 7.46 -15.38
N GLY A 245 -6.55 6.59 -14.41
CA GLY A 245 -5.61 5.62 -13.90
C GLY A 245 -6.28 4.25 -13.85
N THR A 246 -5.54 3.22 -14.21
CA THR A 246 -5.97 1.85 -13.93
C THR A 246 -6.02 1.69 -12.40
N PRO A 247 -7.12 1.17 -11.80
CA PRO A 247 -7.19 0.97 -10.36
C PRO A 247 -5.99 0.17 -9.85
N THR A 248 -5.46 0.52 -8.68
CA THR A 248 -4.23 -0.10 -8.14
C THR A 248 -4.38 -1.60 -7.95
N GLU A 249 -5.58 -2.07 -7.61
CA GLU A 249 -5.90 -3.50 -7.51
C GLU A 249 -5.74 -4.22 -8.85
N VAL A 250 -6.16 -3.58 -9.95
CA VAL A 250 -5.98 -4.12 -11.31
C VAL A 250 -4.51 -4.09 -11.72
N ILE A 251 -3.76 -3.04 -11.33
CA ILE A 251 -2.31 -2.99 -11.57
C ILE A 251 -1.60 -4.13 -10.83
N ALA A 252 -1.96 -4.38 -9.57
CA ALA A 252 -1.38 -5.44 -8.77
C ALA A 252 -1.72 -6.83 -9.31
N GLU A 253 -2.96 -7.05 -9.75
CA GLU A 253 -3.36 -8.30 -10.39
C GLU A 253 -2.62 -8.52 -11.72
N ASN A 254 -2.45 -7.45 -12.52
CA ASN A 254 -1.66 -7.51 -13.75
C ASN A 254 -0.19 -7.86 -13.47
N ALA A 255 0.41 -7.29 -12.42
CA ALA A 255 1.77 -7.63 -11.99
C ALA A 255 1.87 -9.11 -11.57
N ARG A 256 0.85 -9.64 -10.89
CA ARG A 256 0.79 -11.06 -10.53
C ARG A 256 0.68 -11.97 -11.76
N ILE A 257 -0.19 -11.64 -12.71
CA ILE A 257 -0.32 -12.39 -13.96
C ILE A 257 0.98 -12.32 -14.77
N GLY A 258 1.57 -11.13 -14.90
CA GLY A 258 2.84 -10.94 -15.60
C GLY A 258 4.02 -11.64 -14.91
N GLY A 259 4.06 -11.65 -13.58
CA GLY A 259 5.04 -12.40 -12.80
C GLY A 259 4.98 -13.91 -13.07
N ARG A 260 3.77 -14.47 -13.23
CA ARG A 260 3.62 -15.89 -13.64
C ARG A 260 4.19 -16.15 -15.03
N ILE A 261 4.01 -15.23 -15.98
CA ILE A 261 4.62 -15.33 -17.31
C ILE A 261 6.16 -15.32 -17.19
N LEU A 262 6.72 -14.39 -16.40
CA LEU A 262 8.16 -14.33 -16.14
C LEU A 262 8.72 -15.61 -15.47
N ALA A 263 7.96 -16.18 -14.53
CA ALA A 263 8.32 -17.41 -13.84
C ALA A 263 8.35 -18.62 -14.78
N THR A 264 7.48 -18.65 -15.79
CA THR A 264 7.43 -19.72 -16.80
C THR A 264 8.38 -19.51 -17.98
N ALA A 265 8.87 -18.29 -18.19
CA ALA A 265 9.84 -18.00 -19.24
C ALA A 265 11.13 -18.81 -19.03
N THR A 266 11.84 -19.07 -20.11
CA THR A 266 13.18 -19.68 -20.05
C THR A 266 14.17 -18.72 -19.39
N PRO A 267 15.25 -19.24 -18.78
CA PRO A 267 16.32 -18.39 -18.27
C PRO A 267 16.90 -17.45 -19.32
N GLU A 268 17.04 -17.92 -20.56
CA GLU A 268 17.59 -17.17 -21.70
C GLU A 268 16.67 -16.01 -22.10
N GLU A 269 15.35 -16.22 -22.11
CA GLU A 269 14.36 -15.16 -22.38
C GLU A 269 14.42 -14.06 -21.31
N ARG A 270 14.48 -14.44 -20.02
CA ARG A 270 14.64 -13.46 -18.93
C ARG A 270 15.95 -12.68 -19.05
N ALA A 271 17.06 -13.38 -19.29
CA ALA A 271 18.36 -12.76 -19.46
C ALA A 271 18.39 -11.81 -20.67
N SER A 272 17.78 -12.21 -21.80
CA SER A 272 17.65 -11.37 -23.00
C SER A 272 16.85 -10.09 -22.74
N ALA A 273 15.77 -10.17 -21.97
CA ALA A 273 15.00 -8.98 -21.58
C ALA A 273 15.84 -8.01 -20.72
N VAL A 274 16.63 -8.53 -19.77
CA VAL A 274 17.53 -7.69 -18.94
C VAL A 274 18.67 -7.09 -19.77
N HIS A 275 19.26 -7.84 -20.69
CA HIS A 275 20.27 -7.32 -21.63
C HIS A 275 19.71 -6.20 -22.51
N THR A 276 18.49 -6.38 -23.01
CA THR A 276 17.77 -5.35 -23.79
C THR A 276 17.58 -4.08 -22.96
N LEU A 277 17.14 -4.20 -21.71
CA LEU A 277 17.03 -3.06 -20.80
C LEU A 277 18.38 -2.35 -20.59
N ALA A 278 19.47 -3.10 -20.42
CA ALA A 278 20.81 -2.54 -20.26
C ALA A 278 21.26 -1.75 -21.50
N ASP A 279 20.97 -2.24 -22.70
CA ASP A 279 21.30 -1.57 -23.96
C ASP A 279 20.42 -0.34 -24.21
N LEU A 280 19.14 -0.39 -23.80
CA LEU A 280 18.22 0.74 -23.83
C LEU A 280 18.70 1.89 -22.94
N LEU A 281 19.23 1.61 -21.74
CA LEU A 281 19.78 2.66 -20.86
C LEU A 281 20.89 3.48 -21.52
N ILE A 282 21.68 2.86 -22.41
CA ILE A 282 22.79 3.53 -23.11
C ILE A 282 22.31 4.19 -24.39
N SER A 283 21.51 3.51 -25.21
CA SER A 283 21.01 4.06 -26.47
C SER A 283 20.04 5.23 -26.27
N LYS A 284 19.26 5.21 -25.18
CA LYS A 284 18.29 6.26 -24.80
C LYS A 284 18.82 7.23 -23.74
N GLN A 285 20.14 7.23 -23.51
CA GLN A 285 20.78 8.04 -22.47
C GLN A 285 20.39 9.53 -22.52
N ALA A 286 20.31 10.12 -23.71
CA ALA A 286 19.96 11.53 -23.86
C ALA A 286 18.53 11.84 -23.37
N GLU A 287 17.57 10.96 -23.67
CA GLU A 287 16.17 11.10 -23.25
C GLU A 287 16.03 10.98 -21.73
N ILE A 288 16.75 10.04 -21.11
CA ILE A 288 16.78 9.86 -19.64
C ILE A 288 17.36 11.10 -18.94
N LEU A 289 18.47 11.64 -19.46
CA LEU A 289 19.13 12.79 -18.85
C LEU A 289 18.30 14.08 -18.99
N ASP A 290 17.59 14.27 -20.11
CA ASP A 290 16.65 15.40 -20.27
C ASP A 290 15.48 15.30 -19.27
N ALA A 291 14.92 14.11 -19.09
CA ALA A 291 13.88 13.87 -18.08
C ALA A 291 14.40 14.15 -16.66
N ASN A 292 15.61 13.70 -16.34
CA ASN A 292 16.23 13.95 -15.03
C ASN A 292 16.55 15.42 -14.79
N GLN A 293 16.91 16.16 -15.83
CA GLN A 293 17.16 17.59 -15.71
C GLN A 293 15.89 18.36 -15.33
N LYS A 294 14.72 17.97 -15.83
CA LYS A 294 13.43 18.55 -15.45
C LYS A 294 13.13 18.31 -13.97
N ASP A 295 13.30 17.07 -13.50
CA ASP A 295 13.15 16.72 -12.08
C ASP A 295 14.10 17.53 -11.18
N LEU A 296 15.39 17.65 -11.57
CA LEU A 296 16.38 18.42 -10.80
C LEU A 296 16.04 19.91 -10.71
N GLN A 297 15.52 20.50 -11.80
CA GLN A 297 15.09 21.90 -11.81
C GLN A 297 13.89 22.12 -10.89
N GLU A 298 12.88 21.25 -10.97
CA GLU A 298 11.69 21.32 -10.12
C GLU A 298 12.05 21.11 -8.64
N ALA A 299 12.86 20.10 -8.34
CA ALA A 299 13.33 19.79 -6.98
C ALA A 299 14.18 20.93 -6.37
N THR A 300 15.01 21.59 -7.20
CA THR A 300 15.78 22.75 -6.76
C THR A 300 14.86 23.94 -6.45
N ARG A 301 13.84 24.16 -7.29
CA ARG A 301 12.84 25.22 -7.08
C ARG A 301 11.96 24.96 -5.87
N SER A 302 11.63 23.70 -5.57
CA SER A 302 10.84 23.32 -4.39
C SER A 302 11.67 23.29 -3.10
N GLY A 303 12.97 23.57 -3.15
CA GLY A 303 13.84 23.64 -1.97
C GLY A 303 14.23 22.27 -1.41
N LEU A 304 14.30 21.22 -2.23
CA LEU A 304 14.70 19.89 -1.79
C LEU A 304 16.13 19.91 -1.20
N ALA A 305 16.34 19.19 -0.10
CA ALA A 305 17.62 19.16 0.58
C ALA A 305 18.76 18.63 -0.32
N LYS A 306 19.96 19.20 -0.19
CA LYS A 306 21.14 18.83 -1.00
C LYS A 306 21.44 17.31 -1.05
N PRO A 307 21.35 16.53 0.05
CA PRO A 307 21.58 15.09 0.01
C PRO A 307 20.55 14.31 -0.82
N LEU A 308 19.32 14.81 -0.94
CA LEU A 308 18.29 14.20 -1.78
C LEU A 308 18.48 14.58 -3.26
N LEU A 309 18.92 15.82 -3.54
CA LEU A 309 19.29 16.23 -4.89
C LEU A 309 20.45 15.42 -5.48
N SER A 310 21.48 15.09 -4.68
CA SER A 310 22.60 14.27 -5.15
C SER A 310 22.20 12.82 -5.45
N ARG A 311 21.22 12.28 -4.71
CA ARG A 311 20.60 10.98 -4.97
C ARG A 311 19.74 11.01 -6.23
N LEU A 312 18.99 12.10 -6.44
CA LEU A 312 18.10 12.30 -7.59
C LEU A 312 18.86 12.42 -8.92
N SER A 313 20.08 12.97 -8.89
CA SER A 313 20.87 13.20 -10.10
C SER A 313 21.33 11.91 -10.79
N LEU A 314 21.01 11.79 -12.07
CA LEU A 314 21.54 10.79 -12.98
C LEU A 314 22.68 11.39 -13.83
N THR A 315 23.73 10.61 -14.03
CA THR A 315 24.89 11.01 -14.84
C THR A 315 25.20 9.92 -15.88
N PRO A 316 25.90 10.26 -16.98
CA PRO A 316 26.37 9.26 -17.95
C PRO A 316 27.14 8.10 -17.29
N ALA A 317 27.98 8.41 -16.31
CA ALA A 317 28.74 7.40 -15.58
C ALA A 317 27.83 6.48 -14.75
N LYS A 318 26.80 7.02 -14.07
CA LYS A 318 25.81 6.20 -13.35
C LYS A 318 25.06 5.28 -14.29
N LEU A 319 24.58 5.77 -15.43
CA LEU A 319 23.85 4.96 -16.42
C LEU A 319 24.73 3.85 -17.01
N LYS A 320 26.01 4.14 -17.28
CA LYS A 320 26.99 3.13 -17.71
C LYS A 320 27.19 2.05 -16.66
N ASN A 321 27.38 2.42 -15.40
CA ASN A 321 27.56 1.47 -14.31
C ASN A 321 26.30 0.63 -14.09
N LEU A 322 25.11 1.23 -14.19
CA LEU A 322 23.83 0.52 -14.14
C LEU A 322 23.73 -0.52 -15.26
N ALA A 323 24.04 -0.15 -16.50
CA ALA A 323 24.02 -1.09 -17.61
C ALA A 323 24.98 -2.28 -17.39
N VAL A 324 26.19 -2.04 -16.86
CA VAL A 324 27.12 -3.13 -16.51
C VAL A 324 26.54 -4.04 -15.44
N GLY A 325 25.98 -3.48 -14.36
CA GLY A 325 25.35 -4.27 -13.29
C GLY A 325 24.16 -5.10 -13.78
N LEU A 326 23.33 -4.54 -14.66
CA LEU A 326 22.22 -5.26 -15.30
C LEU A 326 22.70 -6.45 -16.13
N LYS A 327 23.77 -6.28 -16.93
CA LYS A 327 24.35 -7.39 -17.70
C LYS A 327 24.90 -8.49 -16.80
N GLN A 328 25.56 -8.12 -15.68
CA GLN A 328 26.02 -9.10 -14.69
C GLN A 328 24.86 -9.89 -14.07
N ILE A 329 23.72 -9.24 -13.78
CA ILE A 329 22.51 -9.93 -13.31
C ILE A 329 22.01 -10.92 -14.37
N ALA A 330 21.89 -10.47 -15.63
CA ALA A 330 21.43 -11.32 -16.73
C ALA A 330 22.31 -12.57 -16.86
N ASP A 331 23.63 -12.38 -16.89
CA ASP A 331 24.59 -13.46 -17.12
C ASP A 331 24.65 -14.46 -15.96
N SER A 332 24.51 -13.98 -14.72
CA SER A 332 24.58 -14.83 -13.52
C SER A 332 23.27 -15.51 -13.11
N SER A 333 22.12 -15.06 -13.62
CA SER A 333 20.78 -15.48 -13.14
C SER A 333 20.23 -16.77 -13.73
N HIS A 334 20.92 -17.38 -14.70
CA HIS A 334 20.38 -18.50 -15.50
C HIS A 334 19.91 -19.70 -14.65
N ARG A 335 20.59 -19.96 -13.53
CA ARG A 335 20.33 -21.13 -12.66
C ARG A 335 19.52 -20.79 -11.41
N ASN A 336 18.97 -19.58 -11.29
CA ASN A 336 18.37 -19.12 -10.04
C ASN A 336 16.95 -19.66 -9.84
N VAL A 337 16.09 -19.53 -10.84
CA VAL A 337 14.68 -19.99 -10.78
C VAL A 337 14.58 -21.46 -11.15
N GLY A 338 13.92 -22.27 -10.31
CA GLY A 338 13.75 -23.72 -10.56
C GLY A 338 14.93 -24.58 -10.11
N ARG A 339 15.93 -24.02 -9.42
CA ARG A 339 17.08 -24.75 -8.88
C ARG A 339 16.66 -25.79 -7.86
N VAL A 340 17.12 -27.02 -8.03
CA VAL A 340 16.89 -28.08 -7.04
C VAL A 340 17.87 -27.92 -5.88
N LEU A 341 17.34 -27.67 -4.67
CA LEU A 341 18.11 -27.52 -3.44
C LEU A 341 18.25 -28.84 -2.67
N ARG A 342 17.22 -29.69 -2.75
CA ARG A 342 17.19 -31.01 -2.14
C ARG A 342 16.47 -31.98 -3.05
N ARG A 343 16.94 -33.21 -3.06
CA ARG A 343 16.34 -34.31 -3.81
C ARG A 343 16.42 -35.58 -2.98
N THR A 344 15.28 -36.19 -2.70
CA THR A 344 15.17 -37.36 -1.83
C THR A 344 14.25 -38.39 -2.46
N ARG A 345 14.71 -39.62 -2.62
CA ARG A 345 13.86 -40.77 -2.90
C ARG A 345 13.20 -41.19 -1.60
N LEU A 346 11.91 -40.89 -1.44
CA LEU A 346 11.17 -41.25 -0.23
C LEU A 346 10.81 -42.73 -0.21
N ALA A 347 10.44 -43.29 -1.35
CA ALA A 347 10.13 -44.71 -1.56
C ALA A 347 10.37 -45.08 -3.02
N ASP A 348 10.21 -46.36 -3.38
CA ASP A 348 10.29 -46.76 -4.79
C ASP A 348 9.23 -46.05 -5.63
N GLY A 349 9.64 -45.40 -6.73
CA GLY A 349 8.76 -44.56 -7.55
C GLY A 349 8.18 -43.31 -6.86
N LEU A 350 8.70 -42.89 -5.70
CA LEU A 350 8.26 -41.68 -4.97
C LEU A 350 9.45 -40.74 -4.69
N GLU A 351 9.54 -39.64 -5.44
CA GLU A 351 10.67 -38.72 -5.41
C GLU A 351 10.24 -37.31 -4.99
N LEU A 352 10.90 -36.78 -3.95
CA LEU A 352 10.67 -35.45 -3.41
C LEU A 352 11.81 -34.50 -3.80
N LYS A 353 11.46 -33.33 -4.32
CA LYS A 353 12.38 -32.24 -4.65
C LYS A 353 12.00 -30.97 -3.88
N GLN A 354 12.97 -30.26 -3.33
CA GLN A 354 12.80 -28.86 -2.92
C GLN A 354 13.42 -27.98 -3.99
N ILE A 355 12.63 -27.10 -4.61
CA ILE A 355 13.10 -26.22 -5.69
C ILE A 355 12.90 -24.75 -5.36
N THR A 356 13.74 -23.88 -5.91
CA THR A 356 13.57 -22.42 -5.83
C THR A 356 12.43 -21.95 -6.74
N VAL A 357 11.66 -20.98 -6.26
CA VAL A 357 10.59 -20.32 -7.01
C VAL A 357 10.55 -18.83 -6.68
N PRO A 358 10.01 -17.97 -7.56
CA PRO A 358 9.81 -16.56 -7.25
C PRO A 358 8.92 -16.41 -6.00
N ILE A 359 9.12 -15.32 -5.25
CA ILE A 359 8.26 -14.97 -4.12
C ILE A 359 6.82 -14.71 -4.59
N GLY A 360 6.66 -14.01 -5.71
CA GLY A 360 5.36 -13.64 -6.26
C GLY A 360 5.38 -12.21 -6.80
N VAL A 361 4.73 -11.28 -6.09
CA VAL A 361 4.70 -9.85 -6.40
C VAL A 361 5.45 -9.06 -5.35
N LEU A 362 6.43 -8.30 -5.81
CA LEU A 362 7.22 -7.38 -5.00
C LEU A 362 6.64 -5.96 -5.08
N MET A 363 6.69 -5.22 -3.98
CA MET A 363 6.42 -3.77 -3.96
C MET A 363 7.66 -3.03 -3.50
N VAL A 364 8.27 -2.25 -4.37
CA VAL A 364 9.44 -1.43 -4.03
C VAL A 364 9.01 0.04 -3.90
N ILE A 365 9.23 0.61 -2.72
CA ILE A 365 8.91 2.00 -2.40
C ILE A 365 10.24 2.75 -2.25
N PHE A 366 10.50 3.76 -3.08
CA PHE A 366 11.80 4.44 -3.10
C PHE A 366 11.70 5.96 -3.22
N GLU A 367 12.63 6.64 -2.58
CA GLU A 367 12.73 8.11 -2.54
C GLU A 367 14.03 8.61 -3.16
N SER A 368 13.89 9.61 -4.03
CA SER A 368 14.95 10.42 -4.63
C SER A 368 16.05 9.60 -5.29
N ARG A 369 15.74 8.39 -5.79
CA ARG A 369 16.69 7.43 -6.37
C ARG A 369 16.14 6.81 -7.66
N PRO A 370 16.11 7.58 -8.77
CA PRO A 370 15.61 7.04 -10.04
C PRO A 370 16.49 5.90 -10.58
N ASP A 371 17.76 5.84 -10.19
CA ASP A 371 18.68 4.74 -10.51
C ASP A 371 18.27 3.39 -9.92
N SER A 372 17.48 3.38 -8.84
CA SER A 372 16.99 2.14 -8.25
C SER A 372 15.96 1.43 -9.15
N LEU A 373 15.17 2.17 -9.94
CA LEU A 373 14.11 1.60 -10.78
C LEU A 373 14.62 0.51 -11.74
N PRO A 374 15.61 0.76 -12.62
CA PRO A 374 16.11 -0.28 -13.53
C PRO A 374 16.79 -1.43 -12.80
N GLN A 375 17.43 -1.19 -11.64
CA GLN A 375 18.07 -2.24 -10.83
C GLN A 375 17.04 -3.23 -10.31
N VAL A 376 16.00 -2.72 -9.62
CA VAL A 376 14.97 -3.59 -9.03
C VAL A 376 14.11 -4.25 -10.10
N ALA A 377 13.88 -3.58 -11.23
CA ALA A 377 13.21 -4.18 -12.38
C ALA A 377 14.02 -5.35 -12.94
N ALA A 378 15.33 -5.19 -13.15
CA ALA A 378 16.19 -6.26 -13.64
C ALA A 378 16.26 -7.44 -12.67
N LEU A 379 16.36 -7.18 -11.36
CA LEU A 379 16.32 -8.22 -10.33
C LEU A 379 14.97 -8.96 -10.31
N ALA A 380 13.85 -8.24 -10.44
CA ALA A 380 12.52 -8.86 -10.51
C ALA A 380 12.35 -9.71 -11.78
N ILE A 381 12.81 -9.22 -12.94
CA ILE A 381 12.81 -10.00 -14.19
C ILE A 381 13.63 -11.26 -14.00
N ALA A 382 14.88 -11.14 -13.57
CA ALA A 382 15.82 -12.27 -13.40
C ALA A 382 15.32 -13.33 -12.39
N SER A 383 14.62 -12.89 -11.34
CA SER A 383 14.02 -13.77 -10.33
C SER A 383 12.62 -14.26 -10.67
N GLY A 384 12.02 -13.83 -11.80
CA GLY A 384 10.69 -14.26 -12.22
C GLY A 384 9.54 -13.68 -11.39
N ASN A 385 9.73 -12.53 -10.74
CA ASN A 385 8.74 -11.89 -9.90
C ASN A 385 7.96 -10.79 -10.66
N GLY A 386 6.69 -10.61 -10.29
CA GLY A 386 5.97 -9.38 -10.60
C GLY A 386 6.47 -8.22 -9.73
N LEU A 387 6.38 -6.99 -10.21
CA LEU A 387 6.91 -5.83 -9.51
C LEU A 387 6.00 -4.60 -9.60
N LEU A 388 5.71 -4.04 -8.44
CA LEU A 388 5.05 -2.77 -8.27
C LEU A 388 6.07 -1.74 -7.76
N LEU A 389 6.13 -0.61 -8.43
CA LEU A 389 7.08 0.46 -8.14
C LEU A 389 6.33 1.67 -7.64
N LYS A 390 6.73 2.20 -6.48
CA LYS A 390 6.23 3.48 -5.98
C LYS A 390 7.39 4.43 -5.74
N GLY A 391 7.62 5.30 -6.72
CA GLY A 391 8.63 6.35 -6.62
C GLY A 391 8.13 7.60 -5.89
N GLY A 392 9.09 8.40 -5.40
CA GLY A 392 8.88 9.76 -4.93
C GLY A 392 8.39 10.71 -6.03
N LYS A 393 7.68 11.77 -5.61
CA LYS A 393 7.11 12.79 -6.53
C LYS A 393 8.19 13.60 -7.25
N GLU A 394 9.33 13.78 -6.60
CA GLU A 394 10.50 14.51 -7.06
C GLU A 394 11.26 13.86 -8.22
N ALA A 395 11.00 12.59 -8.52
CA ALA A 395 11.63 11.83 -9.61
C ALA A 395 10.63 11.39 -10.68
N ALA A 396 9.49 12.08 -10.80
CA ALA A 396 8.38 11.66 -11.63
C ALA A 396 8.75 11.54 -13.12
N HIS A 397 9.50 12.50 -13.66
CA HIS A 397 9.89 12.47 -15.07
C HIS A 397 10.90 11.36 -15.36
N SER A 398 11.92 11.22 -14.52
CA SER A 398 12.95 10.18 -14.62
C SER A 398 12.35 8.78 -14.51
N ASN A 399 11.49 8.56 -13.51
CA ASN A 399 10.85 7.27 -13.29
C ASN A 399 9.94 6.87 -14.45
N LYS A 400 9.22 7.84 -15.03
CA LYS A 400 8.40 7.59 -16.21
C LYS A 400 9.25 7.17 -17.41
N ALA A 401 10.32 7.92 -17.72
CA ALA A 401 11.21 7.60 -18.82
C ALA A 401 11.87 6.22 -18.65
N LEU A 402 12.33 5.89 -17.44
CA LEU A 402 12.93 4.58 -17.15
C LEU A 402 11.90 3.44 -17.21
N MET A 403 10.67 3.66 -16.75
CA MET A 403 9.59 2.67 -16.82
C MET A 403 9.20 2.36 -18.27
N GLU A 404 9.23 3.33 -19.17
CA GLU A 404 9.00 3.11 -20.60
C GLU A 404 10.03 2.14 -21.19
N LEU A 405 11.31 2.25 -20.82
CA LEU A 405 12.36 1.31 -21.24
C LEU A 405 12.16 -0.09 -20.66
N VAL A 406 11.76 -0.20 -19.38
CA VAL A 406 11.42 -1.49 -18.76
C VAL A 406 10.27 -2.17 -19.48
N THR A 407 9.25 -1.38 -19.84
CA THR A 407 8.07 -1.85 -20.56
C THR A 407 8.43 -2.35 -21.97
N GLU A 408 9.33 -1.64 -22.66
CA GLU A 408 9.86 -2.04 -23.96
C GLU A 408 10.62 -3.37 -23.87
N ALA A 409 11.53 -3.49 -22.91
CA ALA A 409 12.29 -4.72 -22.66
C ALA A 409 11.38 -5.93 -22.36
N LEU A 410 10.38 -5.78 -21.50
CA LEU A 410 9.41 -6.83 -21.15
C LEU A 410 8.48 -7.24 -22.29
N SER A 411 8.26 -6.35 -23.26
CA SER A 411 7.40 -6.63 -24.41
C SER A 411 7.98 -7.74 -25.30
N THR A 412 9.31 -7.93 -25.28
CA THR A 412 10.00 -9.00 -26.02
C THR A 412 9.59 -10.42 -25.61
N ILE A 413 9.11 -10.57 -24.36
CA ILE A 413 8.71 -11.86 -23.76
C ILE A 413 7.22 -11.90 -23.41
N GLY A 414 6.42 -10.95 -23.93
CA GLY A 414 4.97 -10.89 -23.68
C GLY A 414 4.57 -10.52 -22.25
N ALA A 415 5.51 -10.07 -21.41
CA ALA A 415 5.30 -9.81 -19.99
C ALA A 415 5.22 -8.30 -19.66
N LYS A 416 4.72 -7.49 -20.61
CA LYS A 416 4.69 -6.01 -20.52
C LYS A 416 4.13 -5.48 -19.19
N ASN A 417 3.10 -6.14 -18.65
CA ASN A 417 2.41 -5.72 -17.44
C ASN A 417 2.98 -6.35 -16.15
N ALA A 418 4.06 -7.12 -16.22
CA ALA A 418 4.68 -7.74 -15.04
C ALA A 418 5.29 -6.71 -14.08
N ILE A 419 5.70 -5.56 -14.62
CA ILE A 419 6.25 -4.45 -13.85
C ILE A 419 5.41 -3.22 -14.11
N SER A 420 5.02 -2.51 -13.05
CA SER A 420 4.19 -1.31 -13.17
C SER A 420 4.59 -0.23 -12.16
N LEU A 421 4.55 1.03 -12.62
CA LEU A 421 4.75 2.21 -11.79
C LEU A 421 3.40 2.72 -11.26
N ILE A 422 3.24 2.74 -9.94
CA ILE A 422 2.05 3.21 -9.26
C ILE A 422 2.05 4.74 -9.25
N SER A 423 0.84 5.31 -9.43
CA SER A 423 0.61 6.75 -9.40
C SER A 423 1.08 7.36 -8.08
N THR A 424 1.62 8.58 -8.14
CA THR A 424 2.06 9.33 -6.95
C THR A 424 0.90 9.82 -6.08
N ARG A 425 -0.35 9.66 -6.55
CA ARG A 425 -1.57 10.01 -5.81
C ARG A 425 -2.01 8.91 -4.83
N GLU A 426 -1.63 7.66 -5.08
CA GLU A 426 -1.99 6.55 -4.20
C GLU A 426 -1.22 6.66 -2.88
N GLU A 427 -1.93 6.54 -1.77
CA GLU A 427 -1.33 6.57 -0.45
C GLU A 427 -0.61 5.25 -0.16
N ILE A 428 0.56 5.32 0.48
CA ILE A 428 1.34 4.13 0.84
C ILE A 428 0.52 3.19 1.72
N GLY A 429 -0.29 3.74 2.65
CA GLY A 429 -1.13 2.96 3.55
C GLY A 429 -2.13 2.06 2.82
N ASP A 430 -2.72 2.53 1.72
CA ASP A 430 -3.66 1.73 0.92
C ASP A 430 -2.93 0.55 0.26
N LEU A 431 -1.74 0.79 -0.28
CA LEU A 431 -0.91 -0.26 -0.90
C LEU A 431 -0.50 -1.34 0.12
N LEU A 432 -0.14 -0.93 1.34
CA LEU A 432 0.26 -1.84 2.41
C LEU A 432 -0.90 -2.70 2.94
N SER A 433 -2.14 -2.38 2.58
CA SER A 433 -3.32 -3.20 2.91
C SER A 433 -3.60 -4.31 1.87
N MET A 434 -2.89 -4.33 0.74
CA MET A 434 -3.13 -5.26 -0.37
C MET A 434 -2.43 -6.62 -0.19
N GLU A 435 -2.54 -7.21 0.99
CA GLU A 435 -1.89 -8.49 1.36
C GLU A 435 -2.25 -9.66 0.44
N GLN A 436 -3.42 -9.60 -0.20
CA GLN A 436 -3.84 -10.64 -1.14
C GLN A 436 -3.08 -10.58 -2.47
N HIS A 437 -2.44 -9.46 -2.79
CA HIS A 437 -1.80 -9.21 -4.09
C HIS A 437 -0.29 -9.04 -3.99
N ILE A 438 0.23 -8.51 -2.88
CA ILE A 438 1.65 -8.18 -2.67
C ILE A 438 2.23 -9.15 -1.64
N ASP A 439 3.34 -9.78 -2.01
CA ASP A 439 3.98 -10.84 -1.22
C ASP A 439 5.20 -10.33 -0.42
N LEU A 440 5.85 -9.24 -0.86
CA LEU A 440 6.98 -8.60 -0.16
C LEU A 440 7.06 -7.10 -0.44
N VAL A 441 7.28 -6.28 0.60
CA VAL A 441 7.53 -4.84 0.49
C VAL A 441 9.01 -4.54 0.75
N ILE A 442 9.62 -3.71 -0.08
CA ILE A 442 11.04 -3.33 0.01
C ILE A 442 11.15 -1.80 0.00
N PRO A 443 11.30 -1.15 1.17
CA PRO A 443 11.50 0.28 1.26
C PRO A 443 12.98 0.65 1.02
N ARG A 444 13.20 1.66 0.18
CA ARG A 444 14.53 2.20 -0.17
C ARG A 444 14.53 3.72 -0.02
N GLY A 445 14.82 4.20 1.19
CA GLY A 445 14.72 5.62 1.51
C GLY A 445 15.43 6.00 2.80
N SER A 446 14.85 6.98 3.49
CA SER A 446 15.27 7.37 4.83
C SER A 446 14.87 6.33 5.88
N SER A 447 15.55 6.34 7.03
CA SER A 447 15.20 5.51 8.20
C SER A 447 13.74 5.73 8.63
N ASP A 448 13.28 6.99 8.58
CA ASP A 448 11.90 7.35 8.91
C ASP A 448 10.89 6.70 7.95
N LEU A 449 11.17 6.70 6.64
CA LEU A 449 10.33 6.00 5.67
C LEU A 449 10.26 4.50 5.95
N VAL A 450 11.42 3.86 6.16
CA VAL A 450 11.49 2.41 6.41
C VAL A 450 10.70 2.06 7.68
N ARG A 451 10.91 2.82 8.76
CA ARG A 451 10.21 2.61 10.03
C ARG A 451 8.71 2.81 9.89
N ASN A 452 8.28 3.86 9.19
CA ASN A 452 6.87 4.11 8.94
C ASN A 452 6.21 2.94 8.18
N ILE A 453 6.86 2.44 7.12
CA ILE A 453 6.37 1.29 6.35
C ILE A 453 6.33 0.01 7.20
N GLN A 454 7.35 -0.22 8.04
CA GLN A 454 7.37 -1.36 8.97
C GLN A 454 6.24 -1.28 10.02
N GLU A 455 5.94 -0.09 10.52
CA GLU A 455 4.86 0.13 11.50
C GLU A 455 3.46 0.02 10.86
N GLN A 456 3.32 0.45 9.60
CA GLN A 456 2.05 0.41 8.86
C GLN A 456 1.75 -0.97 8.25
N SER A 457 2.78 -1.69 7.79
CA SER A 457 2.61 -3.00 7.15
C SER A 457 2.36 -4.09 8.17
N LYS A 458 1.09 -4.41 8.40
CA LYS A 458 0.68 -5.40 9.42
C LYS A 458 0.81 -6.85 8.96
N HIS A 459 0.64 -7.09 7.65
CA HIS A 459 0.47 -8.44 7.12
C HIS A 459 1.47 -8.78 6.02
N ILE A 460 1.94 -7.79 5.27
CA ILE A 460 2.94 -8.01 4.22
C ILE A 460 4.34 -7.93 4.84
N PRO A 461 5.20 -8.95 4.63
CA PRO A 461 6.59 -8.89 5.08
C PRO A 461 7.31 -7.68 4.49
N VAL A 462 8.13 -7.02 5.31
CA VAL A 462 8.95 -5.87 4.90
C VAL A 462 10.43 -6.25 4.98
N MET A 463 11.15 -6.11 3.88
CA MET A 463 12.59 -6.38 3.81
C MET A 463 13.38 -5.08 3.63
N GLY A 464 14.27 -4.80 4.59
CA GLY A 464 15.17 -3.65 4.55
C GLY A 464 15.90 -3.49 5.87
N HIS A 465 16.56 -2.34 6.05
CA HIS A 465 17.16 -1.94 7.31
C HIS A 465 16.72 -0.53 7.68
N ALA A 466 16.47 -0.27 8.96
CA ALA A 466 16.10 1.07 9.43
C ALA A 466 17.34 1.89 9.84
N GLU A 467 18.43 1.24 10.26
CA GLU A 467 19.60 1.90 10.84
C GLU A 467 20.92 1.22 10.42
N GLY A 468 21.99 2.01 10.30
CA GLY A 468 23.31 1.64 9.82
C GLY A 468 24.46 1.86 10.82
N ILE A 469 24.26 1.51 12.10
CA ILE A 469 25.27 1.72 13.15
C ILE A 469 26.35 0.63 13.07
N CYS A 470 27.38 0.92 12.28
CA CYS A 470 28.48 0.01 11.98
C CYS A 470 29.73 0.31 12.83
N HIS A 471 30.44 -0.74 13.25
CA HIS A 471 31.65 -0.62 14.05
C HIS A 471 32.90 -1.05 13.30
N VAL A 472 34.02 -0.39 13.61
CA VAL A 472 35.36 -0.93 13.34
C VAL A 472 36.05 -1.13 14.68
N TYR A 473 36.50 -2.34 14.95
CA TYR A 473 37.26 -2.70 16.14
C TYR A 473 38.74 -2.90 15.78
N VAL A 474 39.62 -2.10 16.39
CA VAL A 474 41.07 -2.24 16.27
C VAL A 474 41.59 -3.02 17.47
N ASP A 475 41.96 -4.27 17.20
CA ASP A 475 42.49 -5.22 18.19
C ASP A 475 43.94 -4.91 18.55
N LYS A 476 44.41 -5.42 19.70
CA LYS A 476 45.79 -5.20 20.16
C LYS A 476 46.86 -5.73 19.20
N ASP A 477 46.56 -6.79 18.45
CA ASP A 477 47.48 -7.44 17.51
C ASP A 477 47.33 -6.85 16.08
N ALA A 478 46.76 -5.64 15.94
CA ALA A 478 46.51 -5.01 14.65
C ALA A 478 47.75 -4.40 14.00
N ASP A 479 47.82 -4.53 12.67
CA ASP A 479 48.71 -3.69 11.85
C ASP A 479 48.14 -2.26 11.82
N LEU A 480 48.87 -1.34 12.45
CA LEU A 480 48.42 0.04 12.66
C LEU A 480 48.19 0.79 11.34
N GLN A 481 49.05 0.57 10.33
CA GLN A 481 48.95 1.26 9.04
C GLN A 481 47.76 0.74 8.21
N LYS A 482 47.53 -0.58 8.22
CA LYS A 482 46.31 -1.15 7.62
C LYS A 482 45.07 -0.63 8.32
N SER A 483 45.09 -0.58 9.65
CA SER A 483 43.96 -0.11 10.47
C SER A 483 43.60 1.34 10.16
N LEU A 484 44.57 2.25 10.05
CA LEU A 484 44.34 3.64 9.64
C LEU A 484 43.67 3.75 8.28
N LYS A 485 44.15 2.97 7.29
CA LYS A 485 43.55 2.94 5.94
C LYS A 485 42.10 2.47 5.99
N ILE A 486 41.81 1.40 6.73
CA ILE A 486 40.47 0.82 6.85
C ILE A 486 39.53 1.81 7.55
N VAL A 487 39.92 2.37 8.70
CA VAL A 487 39.11 3.34 9.45
C VAL A 487 38.80 4.58 8.59
N ARG A 488 39.80 5.11 7.88
CA ARG A 488 39.61 6.25 6.99
C ARG A 488 38.59 5.93 5.90
N ASP A 489 38.76 4.81 5.21
CA ASP A 489 37.85 4.41 4.12
C ASP A 489 36.43 4.16 4.64
N SER A 490 36.30 3.44 5.76
CA SER A 490 35.03 3.12 6.39
C SER A 490 34.23 4.36 6.81
N LYS A 491 34.88 5.48 7.16
CA LYS A 491 34.19 6.74 7.49
C LYS A 491 34.06 7.72 6.33
N CYS A 492 35.13 7.92 5.56
CA CYS A 492 35.28 9.09 4.70
C CYS A 492 34.90 8.83 3.23
N ASP A 493 34.88 7.58 2.75
CA ASP A 493 34.55 7.25 1.35
C ASP A 493 33.15 7.77 0.97
N TYR A 494 32.14 7.39 1.76
CA TYR A 494 30.78 7.87 1.59
C TYR A 494 30.05 7.93 2.95
N PRO A 495 30.18 9.06 3.69
CA PRO A 495 29.72 9.14 5.08
C PRO A 495 28.20 8.98 5.28
N ALA A 496 27.40 9.19 4.23
CA ALA A 496 25.95 9.06 4.25
C ALA A 496 25.45 7.66 3.84
N ALA A 497 26.36 6.70 3.65
CA ALA A 497 26.01 5.30 3.40
C ALA A 497 25.67 4.59 4.72
N CYS A 498 24.69 3.68 4.68
CA CYS A 498 24.28 2.89 5.84
C CYS A 498 25.33 1.90 6.36
N ASN A 499 26.39 1.66 5.59
CA ASN A 499 27.51 0.82 5.98
C ASN A 499 28.77 1.64 6.31
N ALA A 500 28.65 2.97 6.46
CA ALA A 500 29.74 3.80 6.95
C ALA A 500 29.98 3.51 8.44
N MET A 501 31.24 3.55 8.88
CA MET A 501 31.58 3.40 10.29
C MET A 501 30.93 4.54 11.09
N GLU A 502 30.25 4.23 12.19
CA GLU A 502 29.72 5.23 13.12
C GLU A 502 30.46 5.24 14.46
N THR A 503 30.97 4.07 14.87
CA THR A 503 31.75 3.91 16.10
C THR A 503 33.06 3.18 15.83
N LEU A 504 34.17 3.77 16.27
CA LEU A 504 35.48 3.15 16.30
C LEU A 504 35.77 2.63 17.71
N LEU A 505 36.00 1.32 17.82
CA LEU A 505 36.40 0.67 19.06
C LEU A 505 37.91 0.42 19.04
N ILE A 506 38.64 0.90 20.05
CA ILE A 506 40.10 0.75 20.13
C ILE A 506 40.44 -0.08 21.37
N HIS A 507 41.26 -1.11 21.20
CA HIS A 507 41.77 -1.88 22.33
C HIS A 507 42.64 -0.99 23.24
N GLN A 508 42.45 -1.08 24.57
CA GLN A 508 43.11 -0.23 25.56
C GLN A 508 44.65 -0.20 25.42
N ASP A 509 45.28 -1.34 25.11
CA ASP A 509 46.74 -1.47 24.92
C ASP A 509 47.29 -0.58 23.79
N LEU A 510 46.45 -0.15 22.85
CA LEU A 510 46.83 0.77 21.76
C LEU A 510 46.75 2.25 22.17
N MET A 511 46.26 2.56 23.37
CA MET A 511 46.12 3.94 23.86
C MET A 511 47.43 4.53 24.37
N GLU A 512 48.40 3.69 24.74
CA GLU A 512 49.71 4.13 25.24
C GLU A 512 50.69 4.54 24.13
N GLY A 513 50.40 4.16 22.88
CA GLY A 513 51.25 4.46 21.72
C GLY A 513 50.75 5.62 20.85
N ASP A 514 51.48 5.88 19.77
CA ASP A 514 51.17 6.97 18.82
C ASP A 514 49.90 6.72 18.00
N PHE A 515 49.39 5.48 17.97
CA PHE A 515 48.25 5.09 17.13
C PHE A 515 47.00 5.94 17.37
N PHE A 516 46.62 6.16 18.63
CA PHE A 516 45.45 6.97 18.95
C PHE A 516 45.59 8.41 18.43
N SER A 517 46.78 8.99 18.55
CA SER A 517 47.08 10.32 18.03
C SER A 517 47.08 10.35 16.50
N GLU A 518 47.60 9.32 15.84
CA GLU A 518 47.55 9.17 14.38
C GLU A 518 46.12 9.07 13.86
N VAL A 519 45.25 8.28 14.52
CA VAL A 519 43.83 8.18 14.20
C VAL A 519 43.15 9.54 14.32
N CYS A 520 43.36 10.25 15.43
CA CYS A 520 42.76 11.57 15.66
C CYS A 520 43.25 12.61 14.63
N ASN A 521 44.54 12.62 14.31
CA ASN A 521 45.12 13.51 13.30
C ASN A 521 44.58 13.21 11.90
N MET A 522 44.45 11.93 11.54
CA MET A 522 43.87 11.49 10.28
C MET A 522 42.41 11.94 10.16
N LEU A 523 41.57 11.64 11.15
CA LEU A 523 40.16 12.02 11.16
C LEU A 523 39.97 13.54 11.12
N LYS A 524 40.78 14.29 11.87
CA LYS A 524 40.76 15.76 11.85
C LYS A 524 41.16 16.33 10.49
N LYS A 525 42.14 15.73 9.82
CA LYS A 525 42.55 16.12 8.46
C LYS A 525 41.43 15.91 7.44
N GLU A 526 40.64 14.85 7.59
CA GLU A 526 39.44 14.57 6.79
C GLU A 526 38.20 15.37 7.26
N SER A 527 38.38 16.31 8.21
CA SER A 527 37.30 17.13 8.78
C SER A 527 36.20 16.33 9.50
N VAL A 528 36.53 15.16 10.03
CA VAL A 528 35.61 14.34 10.83
C VAL A 528 35.51 14.90 12.25
N LYS A 529 34.28 15.15 12.73
CA LYS A 529 34.04 15.48 14.13
C LYS A 529 34.05 14.22 14.98
N ILE A 530 34.86 14.23 16.03
CA ILE A 530 35.00 13.09 16.93
C ILE A 530 34.14 13.35 18.17
N TYR A 531 33.44 12.30 18.62
CA TYR A 531 32.79 12.23 19.92
C TYR A 531 33.46 11.15 20.77
N SER A 532 33.66 11.43 22.05
CA SER A 532 34.22 10.46 23.00
C SER A 532 33.13 9.58 23.60
N GLY A 533 33.33 8.27 23.57
CA GLY A 533 32.56 7.36 24.41
C GLY A 533 32.98 7.49 25.89
N PRO A 534 32.24 6.83 26.81
CA PRO A 534 32.43 7.00 28.25
C PRO A 534 33.87 6.77 28.73
N ARG A 535 34.49 5.66 28.32
CA ARG A 535 35.85 5.33 28.77
C ARG A 535 36.88 6.29 28.19
N LEU A 536 36.74 6.66 26.91
CA LEU A 536 37.65 7.62 26.31
C LEU A 536 37.55 8.99 26.98
N ASN A 537 36.34 9.42 27.32
CA ASN A 537 36.10 10.70 27.98
C ASN A 537 36.69 10.74 29.40
N GLU A 538 36.67 9.63 30.13
CA GLU A 538 37.34 9.53 31.44
C GLU A 538 38.87 9.52 31.34
N MET A 539 39.42 8.98 30.26
CA MET A 539 40.88 8.91 30.04
C MET A 539 41.50 10.25 29.61
N LEU A 540 40.73 11.15 28.99
CA LEU A 540 41.24 12.40 28.44
C LEU A 540 40.87 13.60 29.32
N THR A 541 41.86 14.35 29.79
CA THR A 541 41.62 15.62 30.51
C THR A 541 41.06 16.72 29.60
N PHE A 542 41.48 16.73 28.33
CA PHE A 542 40.99 17.63 27.29
C PHE A 542 40.70 16.82 26.02
N GLY A 543 39.48 16.32 25.93
CA GLY A 543 39.03 15.45 24.84
C GLY A 543 37.96 16.07 23.93
N PRO A 544 37.57 15.35 22.87
CA PRO A 544 36.35 15.65 22.12
C PRO A 544 35.11 15.63 23.02
N PRO A 545 34.00 16.27 22.61
CA PRO A 545 32.76 16.25 23.38
C PRO A 545 32.23 14.82 23.54
N PRO A 546 31.59 14.49 24.68
CA PRO A 546 31.03 13.16 24.90
C PRO A 546 29.91 12.86 23.91
N ALA A 547 29.84 11.61 23.46
CA ALA A 547 28.73 11.09 22.68
C ALA A 547 27.45 11.12 23.52
N LYS A 548 26.34 11.58 22.93
CA LYS A 548 25.03 11.61 23.62
C LYS A 548 24.48 10.22 23.90
N THR A 549 24.72 9.29 22.99
CA THR A 549 24.34 7.88 23.06
C THR A 549 25.33 7.09 22.21
N MET A 550 25.63 5.85 22.62
CA MET A 550 26.45 4.93 21.82
C MET A 550 25.65 4.28 20.68
N LYS A 551 24.32 4.43 20.68
CA LYS A 551 23.43 3.98 19.61
C LYS A 551 22.98 5.18 18.77
N TYR A 552 23.86 5.66 17.91
CA TYR A 552 23.59 6.80 17.01
C TYR A 552 24.20 6.58 15.64
N GLU A 553 23.42 6.82 14.59
CA GLU A 553 23.90 6.90 13.20
C GLU A 553 24.10 8.37 12.85
N TYR A 554 25.34 8.79 12.60
CA TYR A 554 25.64 10.19 12.27
C TYR A 554 25.35 10.51 10.80
N GLY A 555 25.58 9.56 9.89
CA GLY A 555 25.33 9.74 8.45
C GLY A 555 26.10 10.91 7.81
N ALA A 556 27.18 11.36 8.46
CA ALA A 556 27.99 12.52 8.10
C ALA A 556 29.46 12.28 8.48
N LEU A 557 30.34 13.26 8.24
CA LEU A 557 31.73 13.25 8.70
C LEU A 557 31.80 13.47 10.23
N GLU A 558 31.19 12.57 10.98
CA GLU A 558 31.17 12.52 12.43
C GLU A 558 31.27 11.05 12.87
N CYS A 559 31.92 10.77 14.00
CA CYS A 559 32.00 9.42 14.57
C CYS A 559 32.20 9.43 16.09
N CYS A 560 31.85 8.33 16.73
CA CYS A 560 32.22 8.05 18.11
C CYS A 560 33.52 7.23 18.17
N ILE A 561 34.39 7.51 19.14
CA ILE A 561 35.52 6.65 19.48
C ILE A 561 35.35 6.18 20.92
N GLU A 562 35.42 4.87 21.14
CA GLU A 562 35.36 4.28 22.47
C GLU A 562 36.48 3.26 22.68
N VAL A 563 36.95 3.17 23.94
CA VAL A 563 38.03 2.26 24.33
C VAL A 563 37.46 0.99 24.93
N VAL A 564 37.95 -0.18 24.51
CA VAL A 564 37.55 -1.51 24.99
C VAL A 564 38.74 -2.27 25.57
N LYS A 565 38.53 -3.07 26.63
CA LYS A 565 39.59 -3.81 27.32
C LYS A 565 39.94 -5.13 26.66
N SER A 566 39.03 -5.67 25.84
CA SER A 566 39.17 -6.96 25.19
C SER A 566 38.26 -7.10 23.98
N MET A 567 38.52 -8.11 23.15
CA MET A 567 37.64 -8.49 22.04
C MET A 567 36.23 -8.86 22.51
N ASP A 568 36.09 -9.53 23.66
CA ASP A 568 34.77 -9.89 24.20
C ASP A 568 33.96 -8.65 24.58
N GLU A 569 34.61 -7.60 25.11
CA GLU A 569 33.96 -6.33 25.34
C GLU A 569 33.58 -5.63 24.03
N ALA A 570 34.43 -5.69 23.00
CA ALA A 570 34.11 -5.17 21.68
C ALA A 570 32.87 -5.85 21.08
N VAL A 571 32.79 -7.18 21.15
CA VAL A 571 31.64 -7.97 20.70
C VAL A 571 30.38 -7.57 21.47
N ASN A 572 30.45 -7.50 22.80
CA ASN A 572 29.31 -7.09 23.63
C ASN A 572 28.84 -5.66 23.30
N HIS A 573 29.78 -4.76 23.02
CA HIS A 573 29.47 -3.40 22.58
C HIS A 573 28.70 -3.41 21.27
N ILE A 574 29.19 -4.15 20.26
CA ILE A 574 28.55 -4.28 18.95
C ILE A 574 27.15 -4.88 19.08
N HIS A 575 26.96 -5.93 19.88
CA HIS A 575 25.63 -6.52 20.11
C HIS A 575 24.66 -5.57 20.82
N THR A 576 25.17 -4.71 21.71
CA THR A 576 24.34 -3.80 22.50
C THR A 576 23.93 -2.55 21.70
N PHE A 577 24.85 -1.99 20.92
CA PHE A 577 24.69 -0.67 20.30
C PHE A 577 24.62 -0.71 18.76
N GLY A 578 25.10 -1.77 18.12
CA GLY A 578 25.05 -1.94 16.67
C GLY A 578 23.65 -2.21 16.13
N SER A 579 23.49 -1.95 14.84
CA SER A 579 22.24 -2.24 14.13
C SER A 579 22.21 -3.65 13.50
N GLY A 580 23.27 -4.44 13.71
CA GLY A 580 23.42 -5.75 13.08
C GLY A 580 23.69 -5.67 11.57
N HIS A 581 24.21 -4.53 11.08
CA HIS A 581 24.49 -4.29 9.67
C HIS A 581 25.87 -4.80 9.26
N THR A 582 26.92 -4.01 9.48
CA THR A 582 28.30 -4.37 9.11
C THR A 582 29.26 -4.03 10.23
N ASP A 583 30.07 -4.99 10.66
CA ASP A 583 31.09 -4.75 11.69
C ASP A 583 32.43 -5.38 11.30
N VAL A 584 33.52 -4.71 11.67
CA VAL A 584 34.87 -5.02 11.18
C VAL A 584 35.81 -5.24 12.36
N ILE A 585 36.68 -6.25 12.26
CA ILE A 585 37.88 -6.37 13.10
C ILE A 585 39.14 -6.10 12.28
N CYS A 586 40.03 -5.29 12.83
CA CYS A 586 41.40 -5.09 12.37
C CYS A 586 42.34 -5.85 13.31
N THR A 587 42.98 -6.92 12.84
CA THR A 587 43.94 -7.74 13.61
C THR A 587 44.83 -8.56 12.68
N GLU A 588 46.09 -8.82 13.03
CA GLU A 588 46.92 -9.84 12.35
C GLU A 588 46.79 -11.22 13.00
N ASN A 589 46.15 -11.30 14.17
CA ASN A 589 45.86 -12.55 14.85
C ASN A 589 44.68 -13.28 14.21
N ARG A 590 44.97 -14.37 13.48
CA ARG A 590 43.96 -15.14 12.75
C ARG A 590 42.93 -15.81 13.64
N ASP A 591 43.30 -16.20 14.85
CA ASP A 591 42.38 -16.86 15.77
C ASP A 591 41.42 -15.83 16.37
N ALA A 592 41.90 -14.62 16.69
CA ALA A 592 41.06 -13.50 17.08
C ALA A 592 40.09 -13.11 15.95
N ALA A 593 40.56 -13.01 14.71
CA ALA A 593 39.72 -12.71 13.55
C ALA A 593 38.57 -13.72 13.37
N LYS A 594 38.89 -15.03 13.42
CA LYS A 594 37.88 -16.10 13.34
C LYS A 594 36.91 -16.06 14.51
N ALA A 595 37.41 -15.84 15.73
CA ALA A 595 36.58 -15.75 16.92
C ALA A 595 35.61 -14.56 16.85
N PHE A 596 36.07 -13.40 16.37
CA PHE A 596 35.22 -12.23 16.15
C PHE A 596 34.15 -12.51 15.10
N GLN A 597 34.52 -13.08 13.94
CA GLN A 597 33.58 -13.45 12.87
C GLN A 597 32.51 -14.45 13.33
N ALA A 598 32.86 -15.37 14.23
CA ALA A 598 31.91 -16.34 14.78
C ALA A 598 31.01 -15.75 15.87
N LYS A 599 31.49 -14.77 16.64
CA LYS A 599 30.76 -14.19 17.78
C LYS A 599 29.88 -13.00 17.40
N VAL A 600 30.30 -12.17 16.44
CA VAL A 600 29.53 -11.00 16.02
C VAL A 600 28.36 -11.44 15.15
N ASP A 601 27.16 -10.98 15.49
CA ASP A 601 25.91 -11.39 14.86
C ASP A 601 25.33 -10.24 14.03
N SER A 602 26.13 -9.82 13.05
CA SER A 602 25.77 -8.80 12.06
C SER A 602 25.58 -9.43 10.69
N ALA A 603 24.89 -8.73 9.79
CA ALA A 603 24.64 -9.21 8.45
C ALA A 603 25.95 -9.39 7.65
N CYS A 604 26.94 -8.53 7.91
CA CYS A 604 28.28 -8.62 7.35
C CYS A 604 29.32 -8.49 8.48
N VAL A 605 30.28 -9.43 8.55
CA VAL A 605 31.39 -9.36 9.51
C VAL A 605 32.71 -9.51 8.78
N PHE A 606 33.55 -8.48 8.85
CA PHE A 606 34.78 -8.39 8.05
C PHE A 606 36.04 -8.45 8.89
N HIS A 607 37.10 -8.99 8.29
CA HIS A 607 38.46 -9.00 8.84
C HIS A 607 39.36 -8.21 7.90
N ASN A 608 40.03 -7.18 8.42
CA ASN A 608 40.99 -6.33 7.68
C ASN A 608 40.43 -5.77 6.36
N ALA A 609 39.12 -5.48 6.30
CA ALA A 609 38.45 -4.91 5.15
C ALA A 609 37.41 -3.87 5.59
N SER A 610 37.32 -2.78 4.83
CA SER A 610 36.41 -1.66 5.13
C SER A 610 34.94 -2.10 5.20
N SER A 611 34.18 -1.51 6.11
CA SER A 611 32.72 -1.73 6.22
C SER A 611 31.98 -1.39 4.93
N ARG A 612 32.56 -0.49 4.12
CA ARG A 612 32.05 -0.07 2.81
C ARG A 612 31.92 -1.22 1.81
N PHE A 613 32.65 -2.33 1.98
CA PHE A 613 32.52 -3.48 1.10
C PHE A 613 31.16 -4.19 1.18
N ALA A 614 30.35 -3.96 2.22
CA ALA A 614 28.99 -4.50 2.35
C ALA A 614 28.03 -3.85 1.35
N ASP A 615 28.08 -4.30 0.10
CA ASP A 615 27.33 -3.79 -1.05
C ASP A 615 27.18 -4.90 -2.09
N GLY A 616 25.99 -5.03 -2.70
CA GLY A 616 25.70 -6.13 -3.62
C GLY A 616 26.60 -6.18 -4.84
N PHE A 617 26.95 -5.03 -5.43
CA PHE A 617 27.88 -5.00 -6.56
C PHE A 617 29.29 -5.42 -6.13
N ARG A 618 29.77 -4.91 -4.98
CA ARG A 618 31.08 -5.29 -4.43
C ARG A 618 31.18 -6.76 -4.02
N PHE A 619 30.07 -7.38 -3.67
CA PHE A 619 29.96 -8.82 -3.38
C PHE A 619 29.85 -9.69 -4.64
N GLY A 620 29.77 -9.09 -5.83
CA GLY A 620 29.64 -9.82 -7.09
C GLY A 620 28.21 -10.28 -7.40
N LEU A 621 27.19 -9.68 -6.77
CA LEU A 621 25.77 -9.96 -7.03
C LEU A 621 25.22 -9.18 -8.25
N GLY A 622 26.03 -8.31 -8.86
CA GLY A 622 25.65 -7.44 -9.98
C GLY A 622 24.86 -6.20 -9.55
N ALA A 623 23.77 -6.39 -8.79
CA ALA A 623 23.11 -5.32 -8.06
C ALA A 623 22.47 -5.86 -6.77
N GLU A 624 21.87 -4.96 -6.00
CA GLU A 624 21.08 -5.29 -4.83
C GLU A 624 19.75 -4.56 -4.85
N VAL A 625 18.72 -5.20 -4.30
CA VAL A 625 17.43 -4.55 -4.04
C VAL A 625 17.50 -3.71 -2.76
N GLY A 626 18.40 -4.08 -1.85
CA GLY A 626 18.33 -3.79 -0.42
C GLY A 626 19.52 -4.40 0.31
N ILE A 627 19.86 -3.85 1.47
CA ILE A 627 20.58 -4.59 2.50
C ILE A 627 19.55 -4.97 3.57
N SER A 628 19.57 -6.23 4.02
CA SER A 628 18.68 -6.72 5.07
C SER A 628 19.47 -7.01 6.34
N THR A 629 19.04 -6.42 7.46
CA THR A 629 19.52 -6.81 8.79
C THR A 629 18.64 -7.87 9.46
N ALA A 630 17.56 -8.29 8.78
CA ALA A 630 16.66 -9.32 9.27
C ALA A 630 17.38 -10.68 9.39
N ARG A 631 16.95 -11.49 10.36
CA ARG A 631 17.51 -12.83 10.60
C ARG A 631 16.78 -13.94 9.86
N ILE A 632 15.69 -13.60 9.17
CA ILE A 632 14.85 -14.54 8.43
C ILE A 632 14.89 -14.21 6.93
N HIS A 633 14.73 -15.24 6.11
CA HIS A 633 14.70 -15.19 4.65
C HIS A 633 16.01 -14.76 3.97
N ALA A 634 16.39 -13.48 4.04
CA ALA A 634 17.61 -12.95 3.42
C ALA A 634 18.30 -11.93 4.35
N ARG A 635 19.64 -11.99 4.42
CA ARG A 635 20.46 -11.18 5.33
C ARG A 635 21.72 -10.71 4.61
N GLY A 636 22.09 -9.44 4.78
CA GLY A 636 23.15 -8.77 4.03
C GLY A 636 22.63 -8.15 2.72
N PRO A 637 23.53 -7.83 1.77
CA PRO A 637 23.14 -7.39 0.44
C PRO A 637 22.26 -8.43 -0.27
N VAL A 638 21.08 -8.01 -0.71
CA VAL A 638 20.05 -8.89 -1.27
C VAL A 638 20.03 -8.80 -2.79
N GLY A 639 20.59 -9.82 -3.45
CA GLY A 639 20.54 -10.02 -4.89
C GLY A 639 19.37 -10.90 -5.36
N VAL A 640 19.50 -11.55 -6.53
CA VAL A 640 18.44 -12.38 -7.14
C VAL A 640 17.96 -13.49 -6.21
N GLU A 641 18.87 -14.19 -5.51
CA GLU A 641 18.50 -15.31 -4.62
C GLU A 641 17.61 -14.88 -3.46
N GLY A 642 17.80 -13.67 -2.94
CA GLY A 642 16.97 -13.13 -1.86
C GLY A 642 15.56 -12.72 -2.31
N LEU A 643 15.26 -12.83 -3.60
CA LEU A 643 13.92 -12.63 -4.17
C LEU A 643 13.24 -13.95 -4.54
N LEU A 644 13.77 -15.07 -4.06
CA LEU A 644 13.23 -16.41 -4.28
C LEU A 644 12.83 -17.06 -2.95
N THR A 645 11.79 -17.88 -2.99
CA THR A 645 11.43 -18.81 -1.92
C THR A 645 11.59 -20.25 -2.42
N THR A 646 11.12 -21.23 -1.65
CA THR A 646 11.19 -22.64 -2.02
C THR A 646 9.82 -23.30 -2.01
N LYS A 647 9.64 -24.32 -2.85
CA LYS A 647 8.49 -25.22 -2.78
C LYS A 647 8.93 -26.67 -2.85
N TRP A 648 8.10 -27.56 -2.30
CA TRP A 648 8.27 -29.00 -2.39
C TRP A 648 7.46 -29.54 -3.56
N VAL A 649 8.09 -30.37 -4.39
CA VAL A 649 7.48 -31.06 -5.53
C VAL A 649 7.66 -32.56 -5.30
N LEU A 650 6.56 -33.30 -5.28
CA LEU A 650 6.55 -34.73 -5.04
C LEU A 650 6.02 -35.44 -6.29
N ASP A 651 6.89 -36.21 -6.93
CA ASP A 651 6.56 -37.04 -8.07
C ASP A 651 6.30 -38.48 -7.58
N GLY A 652 5.11 -39.01 -7.85
CA GLY A 652 4.69 -40.35 -7.45
C GLY A 652 3.86 -41.04 -8.52
N ILE A 653 3.65 -42.35 -8.36
CA ILE A 653 2.83 -43.16 -9.28
C ILE A 653 1.37 -43.20 -8.81
N ASP A 654 1.13 -43.81 -7.66
CA ASP A 654 -0.21 -44.10 -7.09
C ASP A 654 -0.17 -44.15 -5.55
N HIS A 655 0.84 -43.52 -4.95
CA HIS A 655 1.15 -43.60 -3.53
C HIS A 655 0.03 -43.01 -2.67
N ALA A 656 -0.53 -43.83 -1.76
CA ALA A 656 -1.38 -43.37 -0.67
C ALA A 656 -0.60 -43.40 0.66
N ALA A 657 -0.84 -42.43 1.54
CA ALA A 657 -0.18 -42.40 2.86
C ALA A 657 -0.49 -43.66 3.70
N SER A 658 -1.65 -44.29 3.50
CA SER A 658 -2.03 -45.55 4.15
C SER A 658 -1.14 -46.73 3.77
N ASP A 659 -0.53 -46.71 2.58
CA ASP A 659 0.34 -47.79 2.09
C ASP A 659 1.64 -47.90 2.89
N PHE A 660 1.98 -46.86 3.65
CA PHE A 660 3.16 -46.76 4.50
C PHE A 660 2.83 -46.91 6.01
N SER A 661 1.58 -47.28 6.34
CA SER A 661 1.19 -47.65 7.70
C SER A 661 1.75 -49.02 8.10
N GLU A 662 1.65 -49.41 9.38
CA GLU A 662 2.11 -50.74 9.85
C GLU A 662 1.46 -51.91 9.08
N THR A 663 0.25 -51.70 8.56
CA THR A 663 -0.50 -52.68 7.75
C THR A 663 -0.33 -52.48 6.25
N GLY A 664 0.40 -51.45 5.83
CA GLY A 664 0.62 -51.09 4.43
C GLY A 664 1.76 -51.89 3.78
N GLY A 665 1.68 -52.06 2.45
CA GLY A 665 2.65 -52.87 1.68
C GLY A 665 3.89 -52.12 1.18
N ARG A 666 4.01 -50.81 1.40
CA ARG A 666 5.14 -49.98 0.95
C ARG A 666 6.04 -49.57 2.11
N GLN A 667 7.32 -49.34 1.82
CA GLN A 667 8.33 -48.97 2.81
C GLN A 667 9.04 -47.67 2.44
N TRP A 668 9.46 -46.93 3.46
CA TRP A 668 10.26 -45.72 3.30
C TRP A 668 11.73 -46.06 3.03
N LEU A 669 12.37 -45.29 2.15
CA LEU A 669 13.79 -45.33 1.82
C LEU A 669 14.55 -44.10 2.34
N HIS A 670 13.98 -42.90 2.17
CA HIS A 670 14.59 -41.61 2.55
C HIS A 670 16.04 -41.40 2.05
N GLU A 671 16.34 -41.89 0.85
CA GLU A 671 17.67 -41.81 0.25
C GLU A 671 17.90 -40.42 -0.37
N THR A 672 18.96 -39.72 0.03
CA THR A 672 19.34 -38.44 -0.60
C THR A 672 19.96 -38.71 -1.97
N LEU A 673 19.40 -38.09 -3.01
CA LEU A 673 19.87 -38.22 -4.38
C LEU A 673 20.83 -37.07 -4.74
N PRO A 674 21.77 -37.30 -5.67
CA PRO A 674 22.63 -36.24 -6.17
C PRO A 674 21.82 -35.14 -6.87
N LEU A 675 22.30 -33.91 -6.74
CA LEU A 675 21.80 -32.73 -7.45
C LEU A 675 22.61 -32.53 -8.72
N ASP A 676 21.96 -32.11 -9.80
CA ASP A 676 22.65 -31.69 -11.02
C ASP A 676 23.45 -30.40 -10.72
N GLN A 677 24.75 -30.38 -11.06
CA GLN A 677 25.69 -29.30 -10.71
C GLN A 677 25.48 -27.99 -11.48
#